data_AF-A0A1L9UFJ4-F1
#
_entry.id   AF-A0A1L9UFJ4-F1
#
_cell.length_a   1.000
_cell.length_b   1.000
_cell.length_c   1.000
_cell.angle_alpha   90.00
_cell.angle_beta   90.00
_cell.angle_gamma   90.00
#
_symmetry.space_group_name_H-M   'P 1'
#
loop_
_entity.id
_entity.type
_entity.pdbx_description
1 polymer ?
#
loop_
_entity_poly.entity_id
_entity_poly.type
_entity_poly.pdbx_seq_one_letter_code
_entity_poly.pdbx_strand_id
1 'polypeptide(L)'
;MTYHLLKSNLGAGVLLYLSAACIRLLPPPDFSVFTVFTKIVCIAVSHQYCWDIVNQLTSVDEDRINKPQRPIPAGRLTLIGAKWRWLISWTVSPAIWYTLLGGQALTIFLLSEALIYICYVWPRLDHWTFRNIFPALWTFLSFRLLNSVVCETYPQLSAQLKVDIILSLWVLGTIHIQEFHDIDGDRKIQRQTLPVIFAGSSSMKMLRGITASLIFAGGSVVVSWGWIRCLLPFTLTSVGLVLTGILHLLGALAVGIRCVYGKSADMDERTPIGADQPGLGHICEPQQPGRPASEVPSLAHRRPRASRSRGGCTSCKARDCRRLNLPCHWNTPKAPSPPALASPQPSHTSPTSEPAHEAILSSVSDPVSEVDPICSSDQLLPSVNDDPLSPFSPLWLDVEMMLGPMQSPDGAFNPHLHTGEDRSLFNHYVHIVSRALSRSTTANSTSNPFLATLLPMAAASETLTSVILGLSGCHWRRIYPQIWDRALARQGRALAQVSNLLRRPNQNRQSFLEACATILLLCLTELFEGTSRVWKWHLKAAGNLLSTAAAASDRHRLASTPEGTFCLQLFHYLDAMSTISRCKPPLLRAGERLTDLTSSTTPPILGDNSISGIPAPLLEYLGRVNLLAAHRSRRVDDLSEIGFRAAAAHVRAQLDTWRVEYEATSTTTTNSDADKATTAFEWAIRLRLHQIVDGYDPHHADVEDALSRIVTAVLAIPYGSPLEGSLLFPLVIAGASCRDSMERRMVVKERLMVMENTLGFGHISHARRLLETVWADEGGDGNWARIRYSLFPGVVFV
;
A
#
# COMPACT_ATOMS: atom_id res chain seq x y z
N MET A 1 4.72 6.09 21.21
CA MET A 1 5.03 7.48 20.79
C MET A 1 6.53 7.70 20.58
N THR A 2 7.36 7.57 21.62
CA THR A 2 8.82 7.79 21.58
C THR A 2 9.54 7.02 20.47
N TYR A 3 9.17 5.75 20.24
CA TYR A 3 9.68 4.98 19.10
C TYR A 3 9.44 5.67 17.75
N HIS A 4 8.23 6.19 17.50
CA HIS A 4 7.92 6.86 16.24
C HIS A 4 8.64 8.20 16.07
N LEU A 5 9.00 8.85 17.18
CA LEU A 5 9.79 10.07 17.19
C LEU A 5 11.24 9.79 16.80
N LEU A 6 11.84 8.73 17.35
CA LEU A 6 13.23 8.34 17.12
C LEU A 6 13.44 7.54 15.83
N LYS A 7 12.40 6.87 15.30
CA LYS A 7 12.52 5.89 14.21
C LYS A 7 13.23 6.43 12.97
N SER A 8 13.02 7.70 12.60
CA SER A 8 13.62 8.25 11.39
C SER A 8 15.13 8.47 11.51
N ASN A 9 15.64 8.67 12.73
CA ASN A 9 17.05 9.04 12.97
C ASN A 9 17.79 8.02 13.87
N LEU A 10 17.15 6.89 14.21
CA LEU A 10 17.70 5.84 15.06
C LEU A 10 19.05 5.30 14.55
N GLY A 11 19.18 5.18 13.22
CA GLY A 11 20.41 4.70 12.58
C GLY A 11 21.56 5.73 12.59
N ALA A 12 21.27 7.03 12.60
CA ALA A 12 22.28 8.08 12.57
C ALA A 12 22.84 8.40 13.98
N GLY A 13 22.00 8.33 15.01
CA GLY A 13 22.40 8.59 16.40
C GLY A 13 22.74 7.32 17.18
N VAL A 14 21.72 6.52 17.49
CA VAL A 14 21.87 5.40 18.46
C VAL A 14 22.80 4.30 17.94
N LEU A 15 22.70 3.94 16.66
CA LEU A 15 23.57 2.91 16.08
C LEU A 15 25.04 3.37 16.01
N LEU A 16 25.31 4.68 15.91
CA LEU A 16 26.66 5.24 15.94
C LEU A 16 27.32 5.07 17.31
N TYR A 17 26.57 5.32 18.39
CA TYR A 17 27.04 5.04 19.76
C TYR A 17 27.36 3.56 19.95
N LEU A 18 26.47 2.68 19.48
CA LEU A 18 26.63 1.24 19.65
C LEU A 18 27.81 0.68 18.84
N SER A 19 28.01 1.15 17.62
CA SER A 19 29.16 0.71 16.80
C SER A 19 30.49 1.16 17.42
N ALA A 20 30.59 2.40 17.88
CA ALA A 20 31.77 2.90 18.57
C ALA A 20 32.01 2.21 19.93
N ALA A 21 30.94 1.85 20.64
CA ALA A 21 31.02 1.06 21.87
C ALA A 21 31.55 -0.36 21.60
N CYS A 22 31.03 -1.03 20.57
CA CYS A 22 31.49 -2.37 20.18
C CYS A 22 32.99 -2.40 19.83
N ILE A 23 33.51 -1.36 19.15
CA ILE A 23 34.94 -1.28 18.83
C ILE A 23 35.81 -1.18 20.08
N ARG A 24 35.33 -0.48 21.12
CA ARG A 24 36.10 -0.23 22.35
C ARG A 24 35.95 -1.32 23.40
N LEU A 25 34.80 -2.01 23.43
CA LEU A 25 34.42 -2.93 24.49
C LEU A 25 34.44 -4.41 24.06
N LEU A 26 34.83 -4.75 22.82
CA LEU A 26 34.97 -6.15 22.38
C LEU A 26 36.44 -6.55 22.17
N PRO A 27 36.88 -7.69 22.75
CA PRO A 27 36.13 -8.58 23.65
C PRO A 27 35.84 -7.92 25.01
N PRO A 28 34.74 -8.31 25.69
CA PRO A 28 34.32 -7.69 26.94
C PRO A 28 35.36 -7.89 28.04
N PRO A 29 35.87 -6.83 28.69
CA PRO A 29 36.83 -6.97 29.79
C PRO A 29 36.29 -7.71 31.01
N ASP A 30 34.99 -7.58 31.34
CA ASP A 30 34.32 -8.29 32.45
C ASP A 30 32.77 -8.23 32.33
N PHE A 31 32.04 -8.66 33.38
CA PHE A 31 30.57 -8.60 33.43
C PHE A 31 29.99 -7.17 33.55
N SER A 32 30.77 -6.19 33.99
CA SER A 32 30.31 -4.80 34.10
C SER A 32 30.11 -4.13 32.73
N VAL A 33 30.64 -4.74 31.66
CA VAL A 33 30.41 -4.35 30.27
C VAL A 33 28.92 -4.24 29.94
N PHE A 34 28.07 -5.12 30.48
CA PHE A 34 26.62 -5.03 30.24
C PHE A 34 26.01 -3.75 30.84
N THR A 35 26.46 -3.35 32.04
CA THR A 35 26.05 -2.10 32.68
C THR A 35 26.53 -0.90 31.89
N VAL A 36 27.78 -0.93 31.40
CA VAL A 36 28.33 0.12 30.53
C VAL A 36 27.54 0.23 29.23
N PHE A 37 27.25 -0.88 28.54
CA PHE A 37 26.40 -0.89 27.34
C PHE A 37 24.99 -0.35 27.63
N THR A 38 24.42 -0.67 28.78
CA THR A 38 23.12 -0.16 29.19
C THR A 38 23.16 1.37 29.37
N LYS A 39 24.19 1.89 30.06
CA LYS A 39 24.42 3.36 30.17
C LYS A 39 24.59 3.99 28.78
N ILE A 40 25.32 3.33 27.88
CA ILE A 40 25.54 3.80 26.49
C ILE A 40 24.23 3.87 25.70
N VAL A 41 23.37 2.85 25.80
CA VAL A 41 22.05 2.87 25.15
C VAL A 41 21.20 4.01 25.70
N CYS A 42 21.15 4.17 27.03
CA CYS A 42 20.36 5.22 27.66
C CYS A 42 20.85 6.62 27.27
N ILE A 43 22.17 6.86 27.23
CA ILE A 43 22.71 8.19 26.87
C ILE A 43 22.47 8.48 25.40
N ALA A 44 22.65 7.48 24.53
CA ALA A 44 22.41 7.62 23.09
C ALA A 44 20.95 7.94 22.79
N VAL A 45 20.00 7.25 23.46
CA VAL A 45 18.56 7.47 23.27
C VAL A 45 18.14 8.84 23.80
N SER A 46 18.61 9.24 24.98
CA SER A 46 18.26 10.56 25.56
C SER A 46 18.85 11.73 24.77
N HIS A 47 20.11 11.62 24.36
CA HIS A 47 20.78 12.63 23.52
C HIS A 47 20.11 12.76 22.14
N GLN A 48 19.83 11.64 21.47
CA GLN A 48 19.13 11.65 20.18
C GLN A 48 17.71 12.21 20.29
N TYR A 49 16.99 11.87 21.36
CA TYR A 49 15.63 12.38 21.59
C TYR A 49 15.60 13.91 21.71
N CYS A 50 16.60 14.50 22.38
CA CYS A 50 16.70 15.95 22.55
C CYS A 50 16.84 16.69 21.22
N TRP A 51 17.48 16.09 20.22
CA TRP A 51 17.53 16.64 18.86
C TRP A 51 16.22 16.38 18.09
N ASP A 52 15.72 15.15 18.09
CA ASP A 52 14.58 14.75 17.26
C ASP A 52 13.28 15.49 17.60
N ILE A 53 13.05 15.80 18.88
CA ILE A 53 11.86 16.55 19.31
C ILE A 53 11.87 17.98 18.77
N VAL A 54 13.02 18.66 18.78
CA VAL A 54 13.17 20.03 18.27
C VAL A 54 13.05 20.03 16.76
N ASN A 55 13.76 19.10 16.08
CA ASN A 55 13.72 18.98 14.64
C ASN A 55 12.28 18.85 14.11
N GLN A 56 11.46 17.96 14.72
CA GLN A 56 10.05 17.78 14.32
C GLN A 56 9.14 18.95 14.73
N LEU A 57 9.45 19.65 15.83
CA LEU A 57 8.73 20.86 16.23
C LEU A 57 8.95 22.03 15.26
N THR A 58 10.13 22.14 14.66
CA THR A 58 10.52 23.26 13.79
C THR A 58 10.31 23.00 12.29
N SER A 59 9.98 21.76 11.91
CA SER A 59 9.79 21.32 10.52
C SER A 59 8.38 20.78 10.23
N VAL A 60 7.36 21.18 11.01
CA VAL A 60 6.00 20.62 10.92
C VAL A 60 5.41 20.72 9.52
N ASP A 61 5.50 21.89 8.87
CA ASP A 61 4.92 22.10 7.55
C ASP A 61 5.67 21.32 6.46
N GLU A 62 7.01 21.25 6.56
CA GLU A 62 7.85 20.42 5.70
C GLU A 62 7.49 18.94 5.85
N ASP A 63 7.35 18.48 7.09
CA ASP A 63 7.04 17.09 7.40
C ASP A 63 5.61 16.70 7.01
N ARG A 64 4.65 17.62 6.97
CA ARG A 64 3.30 17.33 6.43
C ARG A 64 3.34 16.90 4.97
N ILE A 65 4.27 17.46 4.20
CA ILE A 65 4.44 17.16 2.77
C ILE A 65 5.33 15.93 2.62
N ASN A 66 6.52 15.95 3.22
CA ASN A 66 7.58 14.98 2.94
C ASN A 66 7.48 13.72 3.81
N LYS A 67 6.99 13.83 5.04
CA LYS A 67 7.01 12.77 6.06
C LYS A 67 5.70 12.73 6.88
N PRO A 68 4.51 12.63 6.24
CA PRO A 68 3.20 12.76 6.89
C PRO A 68 2.96 11.72 7.99
N GLN A 69 3.71 10.61 7.98
CA GLN A 69 3.70 9.57 9.00
C GLN A 69 4.34 9.97 10.35
N ARG A 70 5.07 11.09 10.42
CA ARG A 70 5.72 11.53 11.67
C ARG A 70 4.68 11.90 12.74
N PRO A 71 4.99 11.74 14.04
CA PRO A 71 4.05 11.94 15.13
C PRO A 71 3.23 13.24 15.09
N ILE A 72 3.85 14.38 14.79
CA ILE A 72 3.17 15.69 14.78
C ILE A 72 2.28 15.84 13.53
N PRO A 73 2.77 15.67 12.28
CA PRO A 73 1.91 15.72 11.08
C PRO A 73 0.77 14.69 11.08
N ALA A 74 1.00 13.49 11.59
CA ALA A 74 0.01 12.41 11.65
C ALA A 74 -1.08 12.64 12.73
N GLY A 75 -1.06 13.77 13.45
CA GLY A 75 -1.99 14.08 14.53
C GLY A 75 -1.81 13.20 15.78
N ARG A 76 -0.73 12.40 15.87
CA ARG A 76 -0.48 11.50 17.00
C ARG A 76 0.11 12.24 18.20
N LEU A 77 0.81 13.35 17.97
CA LEU A 77 1.40 14.20 19.01
C LEU A 77 1.00 15.66 18.77
N THR A 78 0.32 16.27 19.75
CA THR A 78 -0.04 17.69 19.68
C THR A 78 1.20 18.59 19.82
N LEU A 79 1.15 19.79 19.25
CA LEU A 79 2.25 20.77 19.37
C LEU A 79 2.55 21.12 20.83
N ILE A 80 1.52 21.28 21.65
CA ILE A 80 1.65 21.54 23.09
C ILE A 80 2.33 20.35 23.79
N GLY A 81 1.90 19.12 23.48
CA GLY A 81 2.54 17.91 24.01
C GLY A 81 4.00 17.75 23.58
N ALA A 82 4.34 18.18 22.36
CA ALA A 82 5.70 18.19 21.88
C ALA A 82 6.58 19.24 22.59
N LYS A 83 6.06 20.45 22.85
CA LYS A 83 6.76 21.48 23.63
C LYS A 83 7.03 21.05 25.07
N TRP A 84 6.07 20.41 25.74
CA TRP A 84 6.29 19.83 27.07
C TRP A 84 7.36 18.74 27.06
N ARG A 85 7.33 17.85 26.06
CA ARG A 85 8.35 16.82 25.89
C ARG A 85 9.74 17.41 25.65
N TRP A 86 9.82 18.48 24.87
CA TRP A 86 11.06 19.21 24.65
C TRP A 86 11.60 19.75 25.98
N LEU A 87 10.81 20.53 26.70
CA LEU A 87 11.17 21.09 28.01
C LEU A 87 11.65 20.00 28.98
N ILE A 88 10.86 18.94 29.16
CA ILE A 88 11.19 17.84 30.07
C ILE A 88 12.49 17.16 29.64
N SER A 89 12.67 16.87 28.35
CA SER A 89 13.87 16.18 27.88
C SER A 89 15.14 17.00 28.06
N TRP A 90 15.09 18.32 27.84
CA TRP A 90 16.23 19.22 27.98
C TRP A 90 16.53 19.60 29.43
N THR A 91 15.62 19.36 30.37
CA THR A 91 15.92 19.54 31.81
C THR A 91 16.34 18.24 32.47
N VAL A 92 15.63 17.14 32.19
CA VAL A 92 15.80 15.87 32.90
C VAL A 92 17.02 15.10 32.38
N SER A 93 17.26 15.08 31.07
CA SER A 93 18.39 14.32 30.49
C SER A 93 19.75 14.82 31.00
N PRO A 94 20.10 16.12 30.91
CA PRO A 94 21.36 16.61 31.47
C PRO A 94 21.46 16.40 32.98
N ALA A 95 20.37 16.54 33.73
CA ALA A 95 20.36 16.32 35.18
C ALA A 95 20.67 14.85 35.54
N ILE A 96 20.05 13.88 34.84
CA ILE A 96 20.35 12.45 35.02
C ILE A 96 21.83 12.19 34.72
N TRP A 97 22.35 12.68 33.60
CA TRP A 97 23.73 12.41 33.22
C TRP A 97 24.77 13.14 34.08
N TYR A 98 24.41 14.29 34.65
CA TYR A 98 25.19 14.92 35.71
C TYR A 98 25.30 14.01 36.94
N THR A 99 24.18 13.44 37.41
CA THR A 99 24.20 12.55 38.58
C THR A 99 24.97 11.25 38.34
N LEU A 100 24.95 10.73 37.12
CA LEU A 100 25.58 9.46 36.77
C LEU A 100 27.06 9.58 36.36
N LEU A 101 27.47 10.70 35.75
CA LEU A 101 28.80 10.87 35.12
C LEU A 101 29.52 12.17 35.51
N GLY A 102 28.89 13.04 36.31
CA GLY A 102 29.48 14.28 36.81
C GLY A 102 29.41 15.47 35.85
N GLY A 103 30.12 16.55 36.21
CA GLY A 103 30.04 17.86 35.54
C GLY A 103 30.48 17.86 34.08
N GLN A 104 31.42 16.99 33.68
CA GLN A 104 31.87 16.94 32.28
C GLN A 104 30.75 16.50 31.33
N ALA A 105 29.97 15.49 31.72
CA ALA A 105 28.83 15.03 30.91
C ALA A 105 27.75 16.09 30.80
N LEU A 106 27.49 16.83 31.89
CA LEU A 106 26.58 17.98 31.89
C LEU A 106 27.03 19.04 30.89
N THR A 107 28.30 19.45 30.93
CA THR A 107 28.83 20.45 30.00
C THR A 107 28.66 20.03 28.54
N ILE A 108 28.94 18.77 28.21
CA ILE A 108 28.79 18.26 26.84
C ILE A 108 27.32 18.22 26.40
N PHE A 109 26.40 17.87 27.31
CA PHE A 109 24.95 17.93 27.04
C PHE A 109 24.48 19.36 26.78
N LEU A 110 24.87 20.32 27.63
CA LEU A 110 24.50 21.73 27.45
C LEU A 110 25.08 22.32 26.17
N LEU A 111 26.30 21.95 25.79
CA LEU A 111 26.87 22.32 24.49
C LEU A 111 26.08 21.71 23.33
N SER A 112 25.60 20.47 23.48
CA SER A 112 24.76 19.80 22.47
C SER A 112 23.41 20.51 22.33
N GLU A 113 22.78 20.88 23.43
CA GLU A 113 21.52 21.64 23.46
C GLU A 113 21.70 23.05 22.87
N ALA A 114 22.77 23.75 23.22
CA ALA A 114 23.10 25.05 22.63
C ALA A 114 23.29 24.94 21.10
N LEU A 115 23.99 23.91 20.63
CA LEU A 115 24.16 23.63 19.20
C LEU A 115 22.81 23.37 18.51
N ILE A 116 21.94 22.53 19.08
CA ILE A 116 20.59 22.30 18.54
C ILE A 116 19.79 23.61 18.51
N TYR A 117 19.83 24.38 19.60
CA TYR A 117 19.09 25.63 19.72
C TYR A 117 19.50 26.63 18.64
N ILE A 118 20.80 26.84 18.43
CA ILE A 118 21.34 27.76 17.42
C ILE A 118 20.91 27.35 16.00
N CYS A 119 20.98 26.04 15.69
CA CYS A 119 20.68 25.53 14.36
C CYS A 119 19.16 25.47 14.05
N TYR A 120 18.31 25.17 15.03
CA TYR A 120 16.89 24.89 14.78
C TYR A 120 15.94 25.96 15.34
N VAL A 121 16.33 26.70 16.39
CA VAL A 121 15.43 27.61 17.12
C VAL A 121 15.78 29.06 16.86
N TRP A 122 16.95 29.52 17.29
CA TRP A 122 17.39 30.92 17.14
C TRP A 122 18.93 31.02 17.11
N PRO A 123 19.54 31.64 16.08
CA PRO A 123 18.93 32.39 14.98
C PRO A 123 18.36 31.50 13.86
N ARG A 124 18.35 30.17 14.03
CA ARG A 124 17.90 29.19 13.01
C ARG A 124 18.76 29.27 11.75
N LEU A 125 20.00 28.80 11.87
CA LEU A 125 20.98 28.77 10.79
C LEU A 125 20.60 27.80 9.66
N ASP A 126 19.69 28.23 8.78
CA ASP A 126 19.07 27.39 7.76
C ASP A 126 19.80 27.41 6.40
N HIS A 127 21.13 27.46 6.43
CA HIS A 127 21.99 27.42 5.24
C HIS A 127 22.56 26.01 5.03
N TRP A 128 22.80 25.60 3.78
CA TRP A 128 23.35 24.27 3.46
C TRP A 128 24.65 23.97 4.21
N THR A 129 25.50 24.98 4.40
CA THR A 129 26.75 24.85 5.16
C THR A 129 26.51 24.41 6.60
N PHE A 130 25.57 25.06 7.30
CA PHE A 130 25.26 24.72 8.69
C PHE A 130 24.50 23.40 8.82
N ARG A 131 23.68 23.04 7.82
CA ARG A 131 23.03 21.72 7.75
C ARG A 131 24.03 20.57 7.61
N ASN A 132 25.22 20.81 7.07
CA ASN A 132 26.33 19.85 6.99
C ASN A 132 27.30 19.93 8.18
N ILE A 133 27.55 21.12 8.74
CA ILE A 133 28.39 21.32 9.93
C ILE A 133 27.73 20.76 11.20
N PHE A 134 26.43 20.95 11.36
CA PHE A 134 25.71 20.52 12.56
C PHE A 134 25.89 19.02 12.84
N PRO A 135 25.63 18.09 11.90
CA PRO A 135 25.82 16.65 12.14
C PRO A 135 27.26 16.27 12.52
N ALA A 136 28.26 16.97 11.98
CA ALA A 136 29.66 16.75 12.31
C ALA A 136 29.97 17.16 13.76
N LEU A 137 29.58 18.37 14.17
CA LEU A 137 29.77 18.85 15.55
C LEU A 137 28.96 18.02 16.55
N TRP A 138 27.74 17.65 16.20
CA TRP A 138 26.90 16.76 17.00
C TRP A 138 27.56 15.40 17.20
N THR A 139 28.14 14.82 16.15
CA THR A 139 28.87 13.55 16.21
C THR A 139 30.08 13.64 17.14
N PHE A 140 30.83 14.75 17.08
CA PHE A 140 31.95 14.99 17.99
C PHE A 140 31.48 14.98 19.46
N LEU A 141 30.44 15.75 19.79
CA LEU A 141 29.88 15.79 21.14
C LEU A 141 29.33 14.42 21.57
N SER A 142 28.76 13.67 20.63
CA SER A 142 28.26 12.31 20.86
C SER A 142 29.39 11.36 21.29
N PHE A 143 30.52 11.38 20.59
CA PHE A 143 31.69 10.57 20.97
C PHE A 143 32.31 11.02 22.29
N ARG A 144 32.27 12.32 22.63
CA ARG A 144 32.69 12.79 23.95
C ARG A 144 31.80 12.25 25.07
N LEU A 145 30.47 12.22 24.88
CA LEU A 145 29.54 11.61 25.83
C LEU A 145 29.76 10.10 25.97
N LEU A 146 29.93 9.40 24.85
CA LEU A 146 30.29 7.98 24.85
C LEU A 146 31.58 7.74 25.64
N ASN A 147 32.59 8.59 25.43
CA ASN A 147 33.86 8.50 26.15
C ASN A 147 33.68 8.70 27.66
N SER A 148 32.85 9.63 28.10
CA SER A 148 32.53 9.81 29.52
C SER A 148 31.92 8.55 30.14
N VAL A 149 31.01 7.87 29.44
CA VAL A 149 30.43 6.62 29.93
C VAL A 149 31.46 5.49 30.01
N VAL A 150 32.27 5.31 28.95
CA VAL A 150 33.28 4.25 28.94
C VAL A 150 34.36 4.50 29.99
N CYS A 151 34.84 5.73 30.13
CA CYS A 151 35.92 6.06 31.07
C CYS A 151 35.50 6.04 32.54
N GLU A 152 34.20 6.12 32.84
CA GLU A 152 33.71 5.97 34.21
C GLU A 152 33.98 4.57 34.76
N THR A 153 33.88 3.53 33.93
CA THR A 153 34.18 2.15 34.31
C THR A 153 35.58 1.68 33.85
N TYR A 154 36.02 2.12 32.66
CA TYR A 154 37.30 1.72 32.05
C TYR A 154 38.14 2.93 31.61
N PRO A 155 38.79 3.65 32.54
CA PRO A 155 39.63 4.81 32.21
C PRO A 155 40.73 4.53 31.19
N GLN A 156 41.28 3.30 31.21
CA GLN A 156 42.32 2.83 30.29
C GLN A 156 41.87 2.77 28.83
N LEU A 157 40.55 2.71 28.58
CA LEU A 157 39.99 2.66 27.23
C LEU A 157 39.69 4.06 26.67
N SER A 158 40.12 5.14 27.34
CA SER A 158 39.85 6.53 26.92
C SER A 158 40.24 6.81 25.48
N ALA A 159 39.30 7.36 24.70
CA ALA A 159 39.53 7.76 23.33
C ALA A 159 40.30 9.09 23.29
N GLN A 160 41.31 9.13 22.41
CA GLN A 160 42.05 10.35 22.15
C GLN A 160 41.18 11.35 21.39
N LEU A 161 41.24 12.61 21.80
CA LEU A 161 40.48 13.71 21.18
C LEU A 161 40.68 13.80 19.66
N LYS A 162 41.89 13.50 19.17
CA LYS A 162 42.22 13.52 17.74
C LYS A 162 41.36 12.54 16.94
N VAL A 163 41.01 11.38 17.51
CA VAL A 163 40.16 10.38 16.84
C VAL A 163 38.75 10.91 16.68
N ASP A 164 38.19 11.51 17.73
CA ASP A 164 36.85 12.12 17.70
C ASP A 164 36.77 13.25 16.65
N ILE A 165 37.82 14.07 16.54
CA ILE A 165 37.93 15.14 15.53
C ILE A 165 38.00 14.55 14.12
N ILE A 166 38.84 13.53 13.89
CA ILE A 166 38.97 12.89 12.58
C ILE A 166 37.64 12.29 12.13
N LEU A 167 36.93 11.59 13.02
CA LEU A 167 35.61 11.01 12.69
C LEU A 167 34.56 12.09 12.44
N SER A 168 34.58 13.19 13.19
CA SER A 168 33.70 14.34 12.95
C SER A 168 33.94 15.01 11.60
N LEU A 169 35.21 15.22 11.22
CA LEU A 169 35.58 15.74 9.90
C LEU A 169 35.23 14.77 8.77
N TRP A 170 35.32 13.46 9.02
CA TRP A 170 34.87 12.45 8.07
C TRP A 170 33.35 12.52 7.86
N VAL A 171 32.56 12.69 8.93
CA VAL A 171 31.12 12.94 8.81
C VAL A 171 30.85 14.21 8.03
N LEU A 172 31.55 15.31 8.32
CA LEU A 172 31.41 16.57 7.58
C LEU A 172 31.62 16.40 6.07
N GLY A 173 32.63 15.61 5.68
CA GLY A 173 32.95 15.35 4.27
C GLY A 173 32.06 14.32 3.58
N THR A 174 31.15 13.66 4.29
CA THR A 174 30.32 12.58 3.74
C THR A 174 28.82 12.75 3.97
N ILE A 175 28.40 13.63 4.88
CA ILE A 175 27.00 13.77 5.31
C ILE A 175 26.07 14.21 4.18
N HIS A 176 26.54 14.98 3.20
CA HIS A 176 25.76 15.38 2.02
C HIS A 176 25.35 14.21 1.12
N ILE A 177 25.90 13.01 1.32
CA ILE A 177 25.51 11.81 0.56
C ILE A 177 24.00 11.52 0.71
N GLN A 178 23.42 11.81 1.88
CA GLN A 178 22.00 11.60 2.14
C GLN A 178 21.12 12.53 1.29
N GLU A 179 21.65 13.69 0.87
CA GLU A 179 20.95 14.69 0.07
C GLU A 179 20.87 14.30 -1.42
N PHE A 180 21.65 13.30 -1.87
CA PHE A 180 21.60 12.85 -3.27
C PHE A 180 20.26 12.21 -3.67
N HIS A 181 19.50 11.71 -2.70
CA HIS A 181 18.18 11.11 -2.92
C HIS A 181 17.08 12.18 -3.11
N ASP A 182 17.22 13.33 -2.45
CA ASP A 182 16.15 14.33 -2.32
C ASP A 182 16.27 15.51 -3.31
N ILE A 183 17.20 15.46 -4.27
CA ILE A 183 17.53 16.57 -5.20
C ILE A 183 16.28 17.16 -5.89
N ASP A 184 15.41 16.32 -6.44
CA ASP A 184 14.21 16.78 -7.14
C ASP A 184 13.14 17.33 -6.19
N GLY A 185 13.08 16.80 -4.97
CA GLY A 185 12.20 17.28 -3.91
C GLY A 185 12.66 18.64 -3.39
N ASP A 186 13.93 18.74 -3.03
CA ASP A 186 14.62 19.94 -2.57
C ASP A 186 14.50 21.07 -3.59
N ARG A 187 14.67 20.78 -4.88
CA ARG A 187 14.47 21.76 -5.95
C ARG A 187 13.04 22.31 -5.99
N LYS A 188 12.03 21.46 -5.81
CA LYS A 188 10.61 21.88 -5.85
C LYS A 188 10.23 22.79 -4.69
N ILE A 189 10.88 22.63 -3.53
CA ILE A 189 10.66 23.46 -2.35
C ILE A 189 11.68 24.61 -2.22
N GLN A 190 12.42 24.93 -3.30
CA GLN A 190 13.45 25.99 -3.34
C GLN A 190 14.54 25.84 -2.26
N ARG A 191 14.86 24.60 -1.87
CA ARG A 191 15.89 24.31 -0.89
C ARG A 191 17.26 24.27 -1.54
N GLN A 192 18.19 25.06 -1.01
CA GLN A 192 19.59 25.00 -1.40
C GLN A 192 20.28 23.88 -0.62
N THR A 193 20.55 22.75 -1.27
CA THR A 193 21.42 21.66 -0.77
C THR A 193 22.66 21.56 -1.65
N LEU A 194 23.74 20.94 -1.16
CA LEU A 194 25.00 20.85 -1.90
C LEU A 194 24.79 20.21 -3.29
N PRO A 195 24.02 19.11 -3.43
CA PRO A 195 23.72 18.53 -4.74
C PRO A 195 22.86 19.42 -5.65
N VAL A 196 21.96 20.24 -5.09
CA VAL A 196 21.13 21.17 -5.87
C VAL A 196 21.97 22.33 -6.40
N ILE A 197 22.93 22.83 -5.62
CA ILE A 197 23.86 23.90 -6.04
C ILE A 197 24.77 23.40 -7.17
N PHE A 198 25.23 22.14 -7.09
CA PHE A 198 26.10 21.52 -8.08
C PHE A 198 25.35 20.81 -9.22
N ALA A 199 24.08 21.17 -9.51
CA ALA A 199 23.18 20.45 -10.42
C ALA A 199 23.64 20.26 -11.89
N GLY A 200 24.75 20.85 -12.32
CA GLY A 200 25.37 20.57 -13.61
C GLY A 200 25.86 19.12 -13.70
N SER A 201 25.62 18.44 -14.83
CA SER A 201 25.97 17.02 -15.03
C SER A 201 27.45 16.70 -14.75
N SER A 202 28.36 17.60 -15.11
CA SER A 202 29.80 17.46 -14.84
C SER A 202 30.14 17.67 -13.36
N SER A 203 29.56 18.70 -12.73
CA SER A 203 29.80 19.02 -11.32
C SER A 203 29.23 17.97 -10.36
N MET A 204 28.07 17.39 -10.68
CA MET A 204 27.49 16.27 -9.91
C MET A 204 28.36 15.01 -9.97
N LYS A 205 28.89 14.67 -11.15
CA LYS A 205 29.81 13.52 -11.30
C LYS A 205 31.10 13.76 -10.50
N MET A 206 31.62 14.97 -10.52
CA MET A 206 32.78 15.36 -9.74
C MET A 206 32.52 15.24 -8.23
N LEU A 207 31.40 15.80 -7.73
CA LEU A 207 31.01 15.72 -6.32
C LEU A 207 30.84 14.27 -5.85
N ARG A 208 30.17 13.44 -6.65
CA ARG A 208 30.00 12.00 -6.37
C ARG A 208 31.33 11.24 -6.38
N GLY A 209 32.21 11.55 -7.33
CA GLY A 209 33.56 10.99 -7.41
C GLY A 209 34.40 11.33 -6.18
N ILE A 210 34.46 12.61 -5.80
CA ILE A 210 35.18 13.09 -4.61
C ILE A 210 34.66 12.39 -3.35
N THR A 211 33.34 12.31 -3.20
CA THR A 211 32.70 11.66 -2.03
C THR A 211 33.06 10.17 -1.97
N ALA A 212 32.97 9.46 -3.10
CA ALA A 212 33.34 8.05 -3.19
C ALA A 212 34.83 7.82 -2.86
N SER A 213 35.71 8.67 -3.37
CA SER A 213 37.15 8.63 -3.09
C SER A 213 37.45 8.88 -1.61
N LEU A 214 36.78 9.82 -0.96
CA LEU A 214 36.95 10.11 0.47
C LEU A 214 36.55 8.92 1.35
N ILE A 215 35.40 8.30 1.05
CA ILE A 215 34.90 7.11 1.78
C ILE A 215 35.86 5.93 1.59
N PHE A 216 36.31 5.68 0.36
CA PHE A 216 37.27 4.61 0.08
C PHE A 216 38.61 4.84 0.77
N ALA A 217 39.19 6.04 0.65
CA ALA A 217 40.45 6.40 1.29
C ALA A 217 40.37 6.26 2.82
N GLY A 218 39.28 6.71 3.44
CA GLY A 218 39.04 6.54 4.88
C GLY A 218 39.06 5.08 5.31
N GLY A 219 38.36 4.20 4.58
CA GLY A 219 38.38 2.76 4.84
C GLY A 219 39.76 2.13 4.67
N SER A 220 40.50 2.51 3.61
CA SER A 220 41.86 2.02 3.38
C SER A 220 42.81 2.40 4.51
N VAL A 221 42.74 3.65 5.01
CA VAL A 221 43.57 4.11 6.14
C VAL A 221 43.31 3.29 7.41
N VAL A 222 42.04 3.00 7.73
CA VAL A 222 41.69 2.19 8.92
C VAL A 222 42.20 0.75 8.79
N VAL A 223 42.09 0.15 7.60
CA VAL A 223 42.63 -1.19 7.33
C VAL A 223 44.15 -1.21 7.46
N SER A 224 44.85 -0.27 6.82
CA SER A 224 46.31 -0.17 6.89
C SER A 224 46.79 0.07 8.32
N TRP A 225 46.09 0.90 9.08
CA TRP A 225 46.39 1.14 10.49
C TRP A 225 46.20 -0.13 11.34
N GLY A 226 45.07 -0.84 11.18
CA GLY A 226 44.83 -2.12 11.85
C GLY A 226 45.90 -3.14 11.51
N TRP A 227 46.28 -3.25 10.23
CA TRP A 227 47.30 -4.19 9.75
C TRP A 227 48.67 -3.90 10.36
N ILE A 228 49.10 -2.64 10.39
CA ILE A 228 50.36 -2.23 11.05
C ILE A 228 50.34 -2.58 12.54
N ARG A 229 49.20 -2.41 13.23
CA ARG A 229 49.05 -2.77 14.65
C ARG A 229 49.06 -4.29 14.90
N CYS A 230 48.80 -5.12 13.88
CA CYS A 230 49.00 -6.57 13.95
C CYS A 230 50.47 -7.00 13.78
N LEU A 231 51.33 -6.14 13.24
CA LEU A 231 52.78 -6.38 13.10
C LEU A 231 53.58 -6.01 14.37
N LEU A 232 52.93 -5.31 15.31
CA LEU A 232 53.39 -5.01 16.67
C LEU A 232 52.95 -6.15 17.63
N PRO A 233 53.37 -6.19 18.92
CA PRO A 233 52.94 -7.26 19.84
C PRO A 233 51.42 -7.48 19.79
N PHE A 234 51.05 -8.73 19.56
CA PHE A 234 49.68 -9.14 19.25
C PHE A 234 48.71 -8.78 20.38
N THR A 235 47.66 -8.04 20.04
CA THR A 235 46.55 -7.74 20.94
C THR A 235 45.23 -8.02 20.24
N LEU A 236 44.23 -8.52 20.97
CA LEU A 236 42.87 -8.75 20.45
C LEU A 236 42.25 -7.47 19.85
N THR A 237 42.66 -6.30 20.35
CA THR A 237 42.30 -4.99 19.81
C THR A 237 42.82 -4.75 18.39
N SER A 238 44.01 -5.27 18.03
CA SER A 238 44.54 -5.15 16.66
C SER A 238 43.70 -5.96 15.67
N VAL A 239 43.24 -7.16 16.06
CA VAL A 239 42.34 -8.00 15.25
C VAL A 239 40.97 -7.32 15.07
N GLY A 240 40.42 -6.73 16.13
CA GLY A 240 39.18 -5.96 16.07
C GLY A 240 39.25 -4.75 15.13
N LEU A 241 40.39 -4.03 15.12
CA LEU A 241 40.65 -2.92 14.20
C LEU A 241 40.72 -3.36 12.74
N VAL A 242 41.40 -4.48 12.44
CA VAL A 242 41.46 -5.04 11.08
C VAL A 242 40.07 -5.47 10.61
N LEU A 243 39.33 -6.19 11.45
CA LEU A 243 37.98 -6.67 11.09
C LEU A 243 37.02 -5.49 10.86
N THR A 244 37.06 -4.48 11.72
CA THR A 244 36.27 -3.25 11.57
C THR A 244 36.68 -2.48 10.32
N GLY A 245 37.98 -2.36 10.04
CA GLY A 245 38.50 -1.75 8.83
C GLY A 245 38.02 -2.45 7.56
N ILE A 246 38.06 -3.79 7.52
CA ILE A 246 37.59 -4.59 6.38
C ILE A 246 36.08 -4.39 6.17
N LEU A 247 35.28 -4.43 7.24
CA LEU A 247 33.84 -4.18 7.17
C LEU A 247 33.53 -2.75 6.68
N HIS A 248 34.31 -1.77 7.14
CA HIS A 248 34.19 -0.39 6.69
C HIS A 248 34.59 -0.23 5.22
N LEU A 249 35.64 -0.92 4.75
CA LEU A 249 36.06 -0.89 3.34
C LEU A 249 35.04 -1.58 2.43
N LEU A 250 34.43 -2.68 2.87
CA LEU A 250 33.33 -3.33 2.14
C LEU A 250 32.10 -2.42 2.06
N GLY A 251 31.76 -1.74 3.16
CA GLY A 251 30.71 -0.72 3.18
C GLY A 251 31.04 0.48 2.28
N ALA A 252 32.29 0.93 2.31
CA ALA A 252 32.78 2.05 1.52
C ALA A 252 32.79 1.74 0.02
N LEU A 253 33.18 0.52 -0.37
CA LEU A 253 33.12 0.05 -1.75
C LEU A 253 31.66 -0.01 -2.23
N ALA A 254 30.75 -0.53 -1.40
CA ALA A 254 29.33 -0.56 -1.73
C ALA A 254 28.74 0.85 -1.90
N VAL A 255 29.08 1.79 -1.01
CA VAL A 255 28.59 3.18 -1.06
C VAL A 255 29.26 4.00 -2.17
N GLY A 256 30.55 3.79 -2.42
CA GLY A 256 31.32 4.46 -3.47
C GLY A 256 30.87 4.05 -4.87
N ILE A 257 30.65 2.74 -5.10
CA ILE A 257 30.05 2.23 -6.33
C ILE A 257 28.65 2.85 -6.53
N ARG A 258 27.85 2.99 -5.45
CA ARG A 258 26.53 3.66 -5.51
C ARG A 258 26.61 5.14 -5.86
N CYS A 259 27.55 5.89 -5.31
CA CYS A 259 27.72 7.32 -5.63
C CYS A 259 28.06 7.53 -7.10
N VAL A 260 28.94 6.69 -7.66
CA VAL A 260 29.41 6.84 -9.04
C VAL A 260 28.40 6.32 -10.07
N TYR A 261 27.72 5.21 -9.79
CA TYR A 261 26.82 4.54 -10.75
C TYR A 261 25.33 4.70 -10.46
N GLY A 262 24.94 5.31 -9.33
CA GLY A 262 23.57 5.54 -8.91
C GLY A 262 22.83 6.55 -9.80
N LYS A 263 21.86 6.10 -10.59
CA LYS A 263 21.08 6.97 -11.51
C LYS A 263 19.64 7.22 -11.06
N SER A 264 19.18 6.69 -9.92
CA SER A 264 17.79 6.81 -9.44
C SER A 264 17.66 6.66 -7.93
N ALA A 265 16.75 7.42 -7.33
CA ALA A 265 16.40 7.44 -5.90
C ALA A 265 16.00 6.05 -5.32
N ASP A 266 15.41 5.15 -6.13
CA ASP A 266 14.97 3.81 -5.67
C ASP A 266 16.14 2.84 -5.36
N MET A 267 17.36 3.14 -5.81
CA MET A 267 18.54 2.34 -5.47
C MET A 267 19.01 2.56 -4.01
N ASP A 268 18.64 3.69 -3.41
CA ASP A 268 19.07 4.06 -2.05
C ASP A 268 18.14 3.48 -0.97
N GLU A 269 16.87 3.22 -1.28
CA GLU A 269 15.91 2.60 -0.32
C GLU A 269 16.10 1.08 -0.12
N ARG A 270 16.82 0.37 -0.99
CA ARG A 270 16.85 -1.09 -1.00
C ARG A 270 18.23 -1.69 -0.82
N THR A 271 18.78 -1.70 0.39
CA THR A 271 19.62 -2.85 0.87
C THR A 271 19.99 -2.77 2.35
N PRO A 272 19.67 -3.82 3.12
CA PRO A 272 20.61 -4.51 3.98
C PRO A 272 21.19 -5.75 3.25
N ILE A 273 22.47 -5.99 3.51
CA ILE A 273 23.36 -7.12 3.16
C ILE A 273 22.63 -8.37 2.63
N GLY A 274 22.89 -8.72 1.36
CA GLY A 274 22.46 -9.97 0.73
C GLY A 274 22.78 -9.94 -0.76
N ALA A 275 23.62 -10.87 -1.21
CA ALA A 275 24.10 -10.96 -2.59
C ALA A 275 22.94 -11.13 -3.60
N ASP A 276 22.93 -10.29 -4.64
CA ASP A 276 22.29 -10.59 -5.92
C ASP A 276 23.16 -9.99 -7.04
N GLN A 277 23.56 -10.82 -8.00
CA GLN A 277 24.39 -10.46 -9.15
C GLN A 277 23.75 -9.36 -10.01
N PRO A 278 24.55 -8.49 -10.68
CA PRO A 278 24.01 -7.46 -11.54
C PRO A 278 23.47 -8.07 -12.84
N GLY A 279 22.14 -8.27 -12.90
CA GLY A 279 21.44 -8.55 -14.14
C GLY A 279 21.34 -7.27 -14.99
N LEU A 280 21.87 -7.32 -16.22
CA LEU A 280 21.74 -6.28 -17.26
C LEU A 280 20.31 -5.73 -17.33
N GLY A 281 20.11 -4.52 -16.80
CA GLY A 281 18.83 -3.82 -16.80
C GLY A 281 18.60 -3.10 -18.12
N HIS A 282 17.66 -3.59 -18.93
CA HIS A 282 17.17 -2.86 -20.11
C HIS A 282 16.15 -1.80 -19.66
N ILE A 283 16.26 -0.59 -20.22
CA ILE A 283 15.33 0.53 -20.00
C ILE A 283 14.18 0.41 -21.02
N CYS A 284 12.94 0.57 -20.55
CA CYS A 284 11.79 0.68 -21.43
C CYS A 284 11.44 2.15 -21.71
N GLU A 285 11.05 2.47 -22.94
CA GLU A 285 10.41 3.74 -23.27
C GLU A 285 8.87 3.60 -23.23
N PRO A 286 8.14 4.60 -22.68
CA PRO A 286 6.69 4.67 -22.81
C PRO A 286 6.31 5.00 -24.25
N GLN A 287 5.29 4.31 -24.78
CA GLN A 287 4.76 4.61 -26.11
C GLN A 287 4.07 5.99 -26.08
N GLN A 288 4.51 6.93 -26.91
CA GLN A 288 3.82 8.21 -27.05
C GLN A 288 2.43 7.99 -27.66
N PRO A 289 1.37 8.65 -27.15
CA PRO A 289 0.05 8.57 -27.74
C PRO A 289 0.06 9.20 -29.14
N GLY A 290 -0.36 8.45 -30.17
CA GLY A 290 -0.58 8.98 -31.52
C GLY A 290 0.15 8.32 -32.70
N ARG A 291 0.91 7.21 -32.53
CA ARG A 291 1.44 6.46 -33.68
C ARG A 291 0.53 5.30 -34.09
N PRO A 292 -0.01 5.27 -35.33
CA PRO A 292 -0.81 4.15 -35.82
C PRO A 292 0.06 2.88 -35.94
N ALA A 293 -0.54 1.73 -35.62
CA ALA A 293 0.12 0.42 -35.56
C ALA A 293 0.49 -0.18 -36.94
N SER A 294 0.25 0.53 -38.05
CA SER A 294 0.37 0.01 -39.41
C SER A 294 1.75 0.15 -40.06
N GLU A 295 2.74 0.73 -39.39
CA GLU A 295 4.09 0.90 -39.94
C GLU A 295 5.17 0.35 -38.99
N VAL A 296 5.21 -0.98 -38.81
CA VAL A 296 6.40 -1.65 -38.28
C VAL A 296 6.65 -2.91 -39.13
N PRO A 297 7.80 -3.03 -39.83
CA PRO A 297 8.08 -4.21 -40.63
C PRO A 297 8.17 -5.46 -39.75
N SER A 298 7.54 -6.54 -40.19
CA SER A 298 7.61 -7.87 -39.61
C SER A 298 9.03 -8.44 -39.71
N LEU A 299 9.88 -8.15 -38.74
CA LEU A 299 11.13 -8.88 -38.51
C LEU A 299 11.13 -9.41 -37.08
N ALA A 300 10.93 -10.72 -36.96
CA ALA A 300 10.98 -11.49 -35.74
C ALA A 300 12.34 -11.29 -35.05
N HIS A 301 12.38 -10.50 -33.98
CA HIS A 301 13.54 -10.38 -33.10
C HIS A 301 13.13 -10.77 -31.68
N ARG A 302 13.80 -11.82 -31.17
CA ARG A 302 13.64 -12.39 -29.82
C ARG A 302 13.61 -11.30 -28.75
N ARG A 303 12.54 -11.28 -27.95
CA ARG A 303 12.44 -10.44 -26.74
C ARG A 303 13.28 -11.06 -25.61
N PRO A 304 14.31 -10.38 -25.06
CA PRO A 304 15.19 -10.99 -24.07
C PRO A 304 14.51 -11.26 -22.71
N ARG A 305 14.97 -12.32 -22.03
CA ARG A 305 14.56 -12.73 -20.67
C ARG A 305 14.81 -11.60 -19.68
N ALA A 306 13.76 -11.11 -19.02
CA ALA A 306 13.90 -10.10 -17.97
C ALA A 306 14.36 -10.74 -16.64
N SER A 307 15.47 -10.25 -16.07
CA SER A 307 15.75 -10.39 -14.65
C SER A 307 14.81 -9.46 -13.88
N ARG A 308 14.13 -10.00 -12.87
CA ARG A 308 13.14 -9.28 -12.07
C ARG A 308 13.85 -8.43 -11.02
N SER A 309 13.62 -7.12 -10.98
CA SER A 309 13.83 -6.32 -9.76
C SER A 309 12.50 -6.20 -8.99
N ARG A 310 12.54 -6.17 -7.65
CA ARG A 310 11.34 -6.06 -6.78
C ARG A 310 10.58 -4.72 -6.93
N GLY A 311 11.13 -3.74 -7.64
CA GLY A 311 10.57 -2.40 -7.79
C GLY A 311 9.59 -2.20 -8.93
N GLY A 312 9.54 -3.13 -9.89
CA GLY A 312 8.80 -2.92 -11.13
C GLY A 312 9.63 -2.30 -12.23
N CYS A 313 8.96 -2.01 -13.35
CA CYS A 313 9.60 -1.34 -14.47
C CYS A 313 9.99 0.08 -14.07
N THR A 314 11.23 0.45 -14.35
CA THR A 314 11.81 1.77 -14.04
C THR A 314 11.14 2.93 -14.79
N SER A 315 10.50 2.63 -15.92
CA SER A 315 9.82 3.62 -16.78
C SER A 315 8.37 3.88 -16.33
N CYS A 316 7.54 2.84 -16.24
CA CYS A 316 6.16 2.96 -15.74
C CYS A 316 6.05 3.04 -14.21
N LYS A 317 7.14 2.86 -13.45
CA LYS A 317 7.20 2.69 -11.98
C LYS A 317 6.27 1.60 -11.40
N ALA A 318 5.57 0.85 -12.25
CA ALA A 318 4.64 -0.18 -11.82
C ALA A 318 5.36 -1.52 -11.61
N ARG A 319 5.11 -2.13 -10.45
CA ARG A 319 5.65 -3.44 -10.02
C ARG A 319 5.31 -4.59 -10.97
N ASP A 320 4.26 -4.44 -11.76
CA ASP A 320 3.62 -5.52 -12.50
C ASP A 320 3.24 -5.11 -13.93
N CYS A 321 4.03 -4.26 -14.62
CA CYS A 321 3.67 -3.72 -15.95
C CYS A 321 3.28 -4.83 -16.97
N ARG A 322 3.93 -6.01 -16.96
CA ARG A 322 3.54 -7.16 -17.81
C ARG A 322 2.23 -7.83 -17.40
N ARG A 323 1.93 -7.87 -16.10
CA ARG A 323 0.69 -8.47 -15.55
C ARG A 323 -0.50 -7.52 -15.71
N LEU A 324 -0.25 -6.22 -15.63
CA LEU A 324 -1.25 -5.16 -15.80
C LEU A 324 -1.44 -4.76 -17.27
N ASN A 325 -0.62 -5.25 -18.22
CA ASN A 325 -0.69 -4.92 -19.65
C ASN A 325 -0.37 -3.46 -19.98
N LEU A 326 0.67 -2.90 -19.36
CA LEU A 326 1.10 -1.54 -19.66
C LEU A 326 1.97 -1.55 -20.94
N PRO A 327 1.73 -0.63 -21.90
CA PRO A 327 2.52 -0.54 -23.13
C PRO A 327 3.94 -0.06 -22.82
N CYS A 328 4.92 -0.96 -22.92
CA CYS A 328 6.33 -0.66 -22.68
C CYS A 328 7.21 -1.25 -23.79
N HIS A 329 7.98 -0.43 -24.50
CA HIS A 329 8.95 -0.88 -25.52
C HIS A 329 10.35 -1.03 -24.91
N TRP A 330 11.12 -2.06 -25.29
CA TRP A 330 12.48 -2.30 -24.80
C TRP A 330 13.51 -1.93 -25.86
N ASN A 331 14.56 -1.19 -25.49
CA ASN A 331 15.69 -0.96 -26.41
C ASN A 331 16.47 -2.25 -26.65
N THR A 332 16.48 -2.74 -27.89
CA THR A 332 17.38 -3.80 -28.35
C THR A 332 18.78 -3.23 -28.60
N PRO A 333 19.87 -3.93 -28.23
CA PRO A 333 21.21 -3.50 -28.60
C PRO A 333 21.37 -3.57 -30.13
N LYS A 334 21.79 -2.46 -30.75
CA LYS A 334 22.20 -2.42 -32.16
C LYS A 334 23.32 -3.46 -32.36
N ALA A 335 23.15 -4.39 -33.29
CA ALA A 335 24.23 -5.26 -33.72
C ALA A 335 25.38 -4.41 -34.32
N PRO A 336 26.65 -4.76 -34.08
CA PRO A 336 27.77 -4.06 -34.71
C PRO A 336 27.71 -4.27 -36.22
N SER A 337 27.65 -3.18 -36.97
CA SER A 337 27.77 -3.18 -38.43
C SER A 337 29.16 -3.69 -38.86
N PRO A 338 29.26 -4.53 -39.91
CA PRO A 338 30.55 -4.99 -40.41
C PRO A 338 31.37 -3.83 -41.00
N PRO A 339 32.71 -3.94 -41.05
CA PRO A 339 33.59 -2.86 -41.50
C PRO A 339 33.37 -2.57 -42.99
N ALA A 340 33.16 -1.29 -43.31
CA ALA A 340 32.99 -0.80 -44.67
C ALA A 340 34.31 -0.91 -45.45
N LEU A 341 34.28 -1.61 -46.58
CA LEU A 341 35.31 -1.54 -47.63
C LEU A 341 35.15 -0.21 -48.39
N ALA A 342 36.25 0.51 -48.58
CA ALA A 342 36.37 1.73 -49.39
C ALA A 342 35.95 1.47 -50.85
N SER A 343 35.16 2.32 -51.51
CA SER A 343 35.55 3.51 -52.32
C SER A 343 34.49 3.66 -53.45
N PRO A 344 34.50 4.73 -54.30
CA PRO A 344 34.68 6.16 -54.10
C PRO A 344 33.46 7.01 -54.58
N GLN A 345 33.43 8.30 -54.21
CA GLN A 345 32.48 9.32 -54.68
C GLN A 345 32.57 9.61 -56.19
N PRO A 346 31.52 10.23 -56.76
CA PRO A 346 31.65 11.58 -57.35
C PRO A 346 30.50 12.52 -56.88
N SER A 347 30.76 13.68 -56.28
CA SER A 347 31.14 14.99 -56.84
C SER A 347 29.96 15.88 -57.27
N HIS A 348 29.77 16.95 -56.48
CA HIS A 348 29.32 18.31 -56.80
C HIS A 348 27.99 18.54 -57.58
N THR A 349 27.08 19.30 -56.96
CA THR A 349 26.79 20.70 -57.37
C THR A 349 25.73 21.35 -56.46
N SER A 350 26.03 22.57 -56.02
CA SER A 350 25.05 23.64 -55.71
C SER A 350 25.29 24.72 -56.78
N PRO A 351 24.37 25.67 -57.08
CA PRO A 351 24.09 26.77 -56.12
C PRO A 351 22.73 27.52 -56.25
N THR A 352 22.44 28.33 -55.20
CA THR A 352 21.82 29.68 -55.16
C THR A 352 20.46 30.01 -55.81
N SER A 353 19.54 30.61 -55.04
CA SER A 353 19.14 32.05 -55.12
C SER A 353 17.96 32.43 -54.19
N GLU A 354 18.13 33.50 -53.41
CA GLU A 354 17.09 34.43 -52.86
C GLU A 354 16.72 35.49 -53.96
N PRO A 355 15.83 36.53 -53.79
CA PRO A 355 15.18 37.12 -52.58
C PRO A 355 13.70 37.67 -52.69
N ALA A 356 13.16 38.08 -51.52
CA ALA A 356 12.26 39.21 -51.12
C ALA A 356 11.10 39.78 -51.99
N HIS A 357 9.93 40.07 -51.36
CA HIS A 357 9.35 41.42 -51.11
C HIS A 357 7.94 41.42 -50.42
N GLU A 358 7.77 42.34 -49.43
CA GLU A 358 6.62 43.18 -48.93
C GLU A 358 5.16 42.63 -48.81
N ALA A 359 4.41 42.72 -47.69
CA ALA A 359 3.98 43.80 -46.76
C ALA A 359 2.70 44.57 -47.17
N ILE A 360 1.56 44.43 -46.45
CA ILE A 360 0.54 45.48 -46.19
C ILE A 360 -0.21 45.20 -44.85
N LEU A 361 -0.42 46.29 -44.09
CA LEU A 361 -1.10 46.48 -42.79
C LEU A 361 -2.64 46.47 -42.84
N SER A 362 -3.30 46.21 -41.70
CA SER A 362 -4.15 47.22 -41.02
C SER A 362 -4.66 46.76 -39.65
N SER A 363 -4.72 47.73 -38.75
CA SER A 363 -5.01 47.73 -37.32
C SER A 363 -6.31 48.48 -37.03
N VAL A 364 -7.05 48.14 -35.96
CA VAL A 364 -7.77 49.11 -35.09
C VAL A 364 -7.86 48.54 -33.66
N SER A 365 -7.72 49.44 -32.69
CA SER A 365 -7.43 49.30 -31.26
C SER A 365 -8.66 49.43 -30.33
N ASP A 366 -8.63 48.75 -29.16
CA ASP A 366 -8.93 49.11 -27.72
C ASP A 366 -9.97 50.21 -27.33
N PRO A 367 -10.38 50.46 -26.04
CA PRO A 367 -9.93 49.90 -24.73
C PRO A 367 -11.01 49.65 -23.59
N VAL A 368 -10.57 48.97 -22.50
CA VAL A 368 -10.69 49.24 -21.02
C VAL A 368 -12.06 49.41 -20.31
N SER A 369 -12.31 48.65 -19.22
CA SER A 369 -12.41 49.18 -17.82
C SER A 369 -12.62 48.11 -16.73
N GLU A 370 -11.77 48.14 -15.70
CA GLU A 370 -11.95 47.59 -14.35
C GLU A 370 -13.03 48.35 -13.56
N VAL A 371 -13.70 47.72 -12.57
CA VAL A 371 -14.03 48.24 -11.22
C VAL A 371 -14.51 47.08 -10.31
N ASP A 372 -13.85 46.87 -9.15
CA ASP A 372 -14.41 46.29 -7.91
C ASP A 372 -14.97 47.43 -7.03
N PRO A 373 -15.98 47.20 -6.15
CA PRO A 373 -15.65 47.18 -4.71
C PRO A 373 -16.55 46.33 -3.76
N ILE A 374 -15.87 45.76 -2.76
CA ILE A 374 -16.14 45.49 -1.33
C ILE A 374 -17.51 45.94 -0.70
N CYS A 375 -18.22 45.03 0.02
CA CYS A 375 -18.49 45.04 1.49
C CYS A 375 -19.85 44.41 1.93
N SER A 376 -19.78 43.46 2.88
CA SER A 376 -20.65 43.08 4.02
C SER A 376 -22.14 43.46 4.11
N SER A 377 -23.02 42.50 4.47
CA SER A 377 -23.76 42.45 5.76
C SER A 377 -24.85 41.36 5.82
N ASP A 378 -25.05 40.90 7.06
CA ASP A 378 -25.98 39.89 7.58
C ASP A 378 -27.49 40.20 7.45
N GLN A 379 -28.29 39.12 7.61
CA GLN A 379 -29.69 39.04 8.08
C GLN A 379 -30.83 39.52 7.17
N LEU A 380 -31.72 38.58 6.77
CA LEU A 380 -33.13 38.51 7.20
C LEU A 380 -33.91 37.42 6.44
N LEU A 381 -34.55 36.51 7.20
CA LEU A 381 -35.70 35.70 6.75
C LEU A 381 -36.90 36.62 6.46
N PRO A 382 -37.83 36.21 5.57
CA PRO A 382 -39.06 35.63 6.08
C PRO A 382 -39.62 34.46 5.27
N SER A 383 -40.37 33.64 6.01
CA SER A 383 -41.35 32.62 5.60
C SER A 383 -42.45 33.14 4.67
N VAL A 384 -43.01 32.27 3.82
CA VAL A 384 -44.44 31.86 3.78
C VAL A 384 -44.72 30.98 2.53
N ASN A 385 -45.15 29.75 2.84
CA ASN A 385 -46.17 28.87 2.26
C ASN A 385 -46.27 28.49 0.76
N ASP A 386 -46.34 27.15 0.61
CA ASP A 386 -47.30 26.34 -0.15
C ASP A 386 -47.41 26.51 -1.67
N ASP A 387 -46.82 25.54 -2.38
CA ASP A 387 -47.41 24.98 -3.59
C ASP A 387 -47.20 23.45 -3.62
N PRO A 388 -48.27 22.64 -3.80
CA PRO A 388 -48.18 21.19 -3.85
C PRO A 388 -47.98 20.75 -5.31
N LEU A 389 -46.88 20.06 -5.62
CA LEU A 389 -46.74 19.09 -6.72
C LEU A 389 -45.27 18.61 -6.77
N SER A 390 -44.95 17.57 -6.00
CA SER A 390 -43.75 16.75 -6.26
C SER A 390 -44.10 15.26 -6.10
N PRO A 391 -43.89 14.42 -7.15
CA PRO A 391 -44.20 13.00 -7.09
C PRO A 391 -42.94 12.19 -6.76
N PHE A 392 -42.23 12.49 -5.67
CA PHE A 392 -41.11 11.64 -5.19
C PHE A 392 -40.94 11.75 -3.68
N SER A 393 -41.78 11.03 -2.92
CA SER A 393 -41.50 10.71 -1.52
C SER A 393 -41.14 9.22 -1.43
N PRO A 394 -39.92 8.84 -1.01
CA PRO A 394 -39.61 7.46 -0.70
C PRO A 394 -40.25 7.09 0.64
N LEU A 395 -41.37 6.37 0.58
CA LEU A 395 -42.22 5.96 1.70
C LEU A 395 -41.61 4.84 2.58
N TRP A 396 -40.29 4.86 2.83
CA TRP A 396 -39.58 3.77 3.51
C TRP A 396 -38.52 4.22 4.54
N LEU A 397 -38.52 5.48 4.95
CA LEU A 397 -37.82 5.91 6.16
C LEU A 397 -38.84 6.46 7.16
N ASP A 398 -39.37 5.58 8.01
CA ASP A 398 -39.93 6.01 9.28
C ASP A 398 -38.76 6.48 10.17
N VAL A 399 -38.52 7.79 10.11
CA VAL A 399 -37.45 8.52 10.83
C VAL A 399 -37.58 8.34 12.37
N GLU A 400 -38.74 7.94 12.87
CA GLU A 400 -38.97 7.63 14.29
C GLU A 400 -38.21 6.38 14.79
N MET A 401 -37.88 5.43 13.91
CA MET A 401 -37.13 4.21 14.30
C MET A 401 -35.62 4.46 14.46
N MET A 402 -35.11 5.61 14.01
CA MET A 402 -33.68 5.94 13.98
C MET A 402 -33.18 6.72 15.22
N LEU A 403 -34.06 7.20 16.10
CA LEU A 403 -33.69 8.16 17.16
C LEU A 403 -34.07 7.77 18.61
N GLY A 404 -34.39 6.51 18.89
CA GLY A 404 -34.64 6.05 20.27
C GLY A 404 -34.07 4.65 20.58
N PRO A 405 -33.73 4.34 21.84
CA PRO A 405 -33.39 2.98 22.25
C PRO A 405 -34.63 2.08 22.10
N MET A 406 -34.71 1.38 20.98
CA MET A 406 -35.77 0.39 20.71
C MET A 406 -35.65 -0.78 21.69
N GLN A 407 -36.74 -1.07 22.42
CA GLN A 407 -36.86 -2.25 23.28
C GLN A 407 -36.88 -3.53 22.42
N SER A 408 -36.18 -4.55 22.90
CA SER A 408 -36.03 -5.85 22.23
C SER A 408 -37.34 -6.63 22.14
N PRO A 409 -37.60 -7.37 21.05
CA PRO A 409 -38.58 -8.45 21.08
C PRO A 409 -38.09 -9.53 22.06
N ASP A 410 -38.99 -9.99 22.93
CA ASP A 410 -38.74 -11.06 23.88
C ASP A 410 -38.22 -12.34 23.19
N GLY A 411 -37.12 -12.91 23.70
CA GLY A 411 -36.77 -14.31 23.43
C GLY A 411 -35.40 -14.63 22.83
N ALA A 412 -34.31 -14.06 23.34
CA ALA A 412 -33.00 -14.72 23.52
C ALA A 412 -32.01 -13.72 24.14
N PHE A 413 -31.81 -13.79 25.44
CA PHE A 413 -30.82 -12.94 26.13
C PHE A 413 -29.41 -13.38 25.68
N ASN A 414 -28.76 -12.62 24.77
CA ASN A 414 -27.34 -12.82 24.51
C ASN A 414 -26.55 -12.34 25.75
N PRO A 415 -25.88 -13.25 26.50
CA PRO A 415 -25.27 -12.91 27.79
C PRO A 415 -24.06 -11.97 27.65
N HIS A 416 -23.57 -11.75 26.43
CA HIS A 416 -22.37 -10.96 26.14
C HIS A 416 -22.67 -9.47 25.86
N LEU A 417 -23.94 -9.06 25.94
CA LEU A 417 -24.39 -7.67 25.76
C LEU A 417 -24.42 -6.93 27.11
N HIS A 418 -23.35 -6.19 27.40
CA HIS A 418 -23.16 -5.56 28.71
C HIS A 418 -23.72 -4.14 28.81
N THR A 419 -23.68 -3.37 27.72
CA THR A 419 -24.08 -1.95 27.72
C THR A 419 -25.29 -1.69 26.83
N GLY A 420 -25.95 -0.53 27.01
CA GLY A 420 -27.02 -0.07 26.11
C GLY A 420 -26.53 0.10 24.66
N GLU A 421 -25.29 0.55 24.48
CA GLU A 421 -24.64 0.63 23.16
C GLU A 421 -24.41 -0.75 22.53
N ASP A 422 -24.01 -1.76 23.31
CA ASP A 422 -23.87 -3.13 22.79
C ASP A 422 -25.20 -3.68 22.30
N ARG A 423 -26.28 -3.45 23.06
CA ARG A 423 -27.64 -3.84 22.67
C ARG A 423 -28.08 -3.13 21.40
N SER A 424 -27.79 -1.84 21.29
CA SER A 424 -28.11 -1.04 20.11
C SER A 424 -27.35 -1.55 18.88
N LEU A 425 -26.04 -1.79 19.00
CA LEU A 425 -25.20 -2.35 17.92
C LEU A 425 -25.68 -3.74 17.50
N PHE A 426 -26.06 -4.59 18.46
CA PHE A 426 -26.61 -5.92 18.17
C PHE A 426 -27.97 -5.81 17.47
N ASN A 427 -28.84 -4.90 17.90
CA ASN A 427 -30.13 -4.67 17.26
C ASN A 427 -29.96 -4.18 15.81
N HIS A 428 -29.03 -3.24 15.59
CA HIS A 428 -28.65 -2.77 14.27
C HIS A 428 -28.11 -3.92 13.39
N TYR A 429 -27.35 -4.86 13.97
CA TYR A 429 -26.93 -6.05 13.25
C TYR A 429 -28.11 -6.89 12.77
N VAL A 430 -29.02 -7.23 13.68
CA VAL A 430 -30.15 -8.14 13.43
C VAL A 430 -31.04 -7.58 12.33
N HIS A 431 -31.37 -6.28 12.39
CA HIS A 431 -32.35 -5.68 11.49
C HIS A 431 -31.76 -5.09 10.21
N ILE A 432 -30.52 -4.60 10.21
CA ILE A 432 -29.96 -3.88 9.06
C ILE A 432 -28.81 -4.66 8.43
N VAL A 433 -27.75 -4.91 9.21
CA VAL A 433 -26.51 -5.49 8.66
C VAL A 433 -26.73 -6.89 8.13
N SER A 434 -27.40 -7.77 8.89
CA SER A 434 -27.64 -9.17 8.49
C SER A 434 -28.39 -9.27 7.16
N ARG A 435 -29.32 -8.35 6.89
CA ARG A 435 -30.10 -8.27 5.64
C ARG A 435 -29.24 -7.78 4.49
N ALA A 436 -28.39 -6.78 4.72
CA ALA A 436 -27.46 -6.28 3.72
C ALA A 436 -26.37 -7.29 3.31
N LEU A 437 -26.06 -8.27 4.19
CA LEU A 437 -25.09 -9.34 3.91
C LEU A 437 -25.70 -10.54 3.18
N SER A 438 -26.98 -10.82 3.43
CA SER A 438 -27.65 -11.97 2.83
C SER A 438 -28.17 -11.63 1.45
N ARG A 439 -27.95 -12.55 0.52
CA ARG A 439 -28.42 -12.47 -0.87
C ARG A 439 -29.54 -13.48 -1.15
N SER A 440 -30.20 -13.97 -0.10
CA SER A 440 -31.37 -14.83 -0.27
C SER A 440 -32.53 -14.02 -0.85
N THR A 441 -33.14 -14.56 -1.91
CA THR A 441 -34.35 -14.01 -2.52
C THR A 441 -35.62 -14.51 -1.84
N THR A 442 -35.51 -15.47 -0.92
CA THR A 442 -36.66 -15.99 -0.19
C THR A 442 -36.94 -15.15 1.06
N ALA A 443 -38.21 -14.80 1.28
CA ALA A 443 -38.62 -13.94 2.40
C ALA A 443 -38.49 -14.59 3.79
N ASN A 444 -38.13 -15.87 3.86
CA ASN A 444 -38.05 -16.61 5.12
C ASN A 444 -36.75 -16.27 5.86
N SER A 445 -36.87 -15.80 7.12
CA SER A 445 -35.73 -15.48 7.99
C SER A 445 -34.81 -16.68 8.24
N THR A 446 -35.33 -17.90 8.11
CA THR A 446 -34.56 -19.16 8.16
C THR A 446 -33.59 -19.34 7.00
N SER A 447 -33.75 -18.58 5.91
CA SER A 447 -32.85 -18.61 4.76
C SER A 447 -31.63 -17.70 4.93
N ASN A 448 -31.67 -16.70 5.83
CA ASN A 448 -30.52 -15.83 6.05
C ASN A 448 -29.49 -16.51 6.97
N PRO A 449 -28.31 -16.94 6.46
CA PRO A 449 -27.33 -17.66 7.27
C PRO A 449 -26.65 -16.76 8.32
N PHE A 450 -26.64 -15.44 8.12
CA PHE A 450 -26.13 -14.47 9.10
C PHE A 450 -27.06 -14.31 10.31
N LEU A 451 -28.30 -14.76 10.19
CA LEU A 451 -29.25 -14.87 11.31
C LEU A 451 -29.33 -16.32 11.80
N ALA A 452 -29.74 -17.25 10.93
CA ALA A 452 -30.08 -18.62 11.27
C ALA A 452 -28.89 -19.44 11.79
N THR A 453 -27.68 -19.17 11.30
CA THR A 453 -26.45 -19.89 11.70
C THR A 453 -25.59 -19.05 12.62
N LEU A 454 -25.31 -17.80 12.23
CA LEU A 454 -24.32 -16.99 12.93
C LEU A 454 -24.79 -16.45 14.28
N LEU A 455 -26.07 -16.08 14.45
CA LEU A 455 -26.55 -15.58 15.74
C LEU A 455 -26.56 -16.66 16.85
N PRO A 456 -27.01 -17.91 16.60
CA PRO A 456 -26.83 -18.98 17.57
C PRO A 456 -25.37 -19.22 17.96
N MET A 457 -24.44 -19.16 16.99
CA MET A 457 -23.00 -19.24 17.29
C MET A 457 -22.53 -18.07 18.18
N ALA A 458 -23.03 -16.86 17.93
CA ALA A 458 -22.68 -15.67 18.70
C ALA A 458 -23.26 -15.68 20.12
N ALA A 459 -24.47 -16.22 20.31
CA ALA A 459 -25.08 -16.39 21.63
C ALA A 459 -24.24 -17.29 22.54
N ALA A 460 -23.48 -18.22 21.96
CA ALA A 460 -22.57 -19.11 22.66
C ALA A 460 -21.10 -18.61 22.74
N SER A 461 -20.76 -17.48 22.11
CA SER A 461 -19.38 -16.98 22.02
C SER A 461 -19.29 -15.45 22.15
N GLU A 462 -18.58 -14.99 23.19
CA GLU A 462 -18.25 -13.57 23.35
C GLU A 462 -17.40 -13.04 22.20
N THR A 463 -16.52 -13.89 21.64
CA THR A 463 -15.64 -13.55 20.51
C THR A 463 -16.46 -13.19 19.28
N LEU A 464 -17.44 -14.05 18.94
CA LEU A 464 -18.33 -13.84 17.80
C LEU A 464 -19.28 -12.67 18.03
N THR A 465 -19.82 -12.54 19.24
CA THR A 465 -20.62 -11.35 19.58
C THR A 465 -19.79 -10.08 19.39
N SER A 466 -18.56 -10.05 19.89
CA SER A 466 -17.70 -8.85 19.81
C SER A 466 -17.35 -8.46 18.37
N VAL A 467 -17.09 -9.41 17.47
CA VAL A 467 -16.83 -9.09 16.05
C VAL A 467 -18.11 -8.64 15.32
N ILE A 468 -19.28 -9.19 15.66
CA ILE A 468 -20.58 -8.76 15.11
C ILE A 468 -20.86 -7.29 15.49
N LEU A 469 -20.59 -6.90 16.73
CA LEU A 469 -20.74 -5.50 17.17
C LEU A 469 -19.75 -4.58 16.44
N GLY A 470 -18.50 -5.03 16.23
CA GLY A 470 -17.50 -4.30 15.44
C GLY A 470 -17.95 -4.06 13.99
N LEU A 471 -18.41 -5.12 13.32
CA LEU A 471 -18.96 -5.05 11.96
C LEU A 471 -20.17 -4.09 11.89
N SER A 472 -21.03 -4.12 12.90
CA SER A 472 -22.21 -3.26 12.98
C SER A 472 -21.85 -1.80 13.16
N GLY A 473 -20.86 -1.49 14.01
CA GLY A 473 -20.38 -0.12 14.16
C GLY A 473 -19.65 0.38 12.92
N CYS A 474 -18.98 -0.49 12.16
CA CYS A 474 -18.34 -0.10 10.89
C CYS A 474 -19.37 0.41 9.88
N HIS A 475 -20.56 -0.20 9.86
CA HIS A 475 -21.70 0.25 9.07
C HIS A 475 -22.36 1.50 9.68
N TRP A 476 -22.68 1.48 10.99
CA TRP A 476 -23.50 2.52 11.63
C TRP A 476 -22.78 3.85 11.84
N ARG A 477 -21.44 3.87 11.99
CA ARG A 477 -20.66 5.10 12.21
C ARG A 477 -20.86 6.19 11.15
N ARG A 478 -21.37 5.82 9.96
CA ARG A 478 -21.71 6.75 8.89
C ARG A 478 -22.87 7.67 9.26
N ILE A 479 -23.84 7.13 9.99
CA ILE A 479 -25.04 7.85 10.45
C ILE A 479 -24.83 8.35 11.88
N TYR A 480 -24.21 7.55 12.73
CA TYR A 480 -23.98 7.88 14.14
C TYR A 480 -22.51 7.65 14.55
N PRO A 481 -21.61 8.62 14.30
CA PRO A 481 -20.16 8.46 14.48
C PRO A 481 -19.72 8.09 15.91
N GLN A 482 -20.47 8.52 16.93
CA GLN A 482 -20.12 8.31 18.34
C GLN A 482 -20.10 6.84 18.75
N ILE A 483 -20.88 5.97 18.08
CA ILE A 483 -20.90 4.52 18.37
C ILE A 483 -19.59 3.81 18.02
N TRP A 484 -18.73 4.48 17.23
CA TRP A 484 -17.53 3.87 16.70
C TRP A 484 -16.52 3.52 17.78
N ASP A 485 -16.37 4.35 18.82
CA ASP A 485 -15.42 4.07 19.91
C ASP A 485 -15.76 2.74 20.61
N ARG A 486 -17.06 2.49 20.82
CA ARG A 486 -17.55 1.24 21.40
C ARG A 486 -17.32 0.05 20.46
N ALA A 487 -17.69 0.20 19.19
CA ALA A 487 -17.54 -0.86 18.20
C ALA A 487 -16.07 -1.22 17.96
N LEU A 488 -15.18 -0.23 17.92
CA LEU A 488 -13.74 -0.42 17.79
C LEU A 488 -13.14 -1.14 19.00
N ALA A 489 -13.59 -0.81 20.22
CA ALA A 489 -13.18 -1.54 21.42
C ALA A 489 -13.62 -3.01 21.37
N ARG A 490 -14.84 -3.29 20.89
CA ARG A 490 -15.34 -4.68 20.68
C ARG A 490 -14.56 -5.41 19.59
N GLN A 491 -14.24 -4.76 18.47
CA GLN A 491 -13.41 -5.34 17.41
C GLN A 491 -11.98 -5.66 17.90
N GLY A 492 -11.37 -4.75 18.69
CA GLY A 492 -10.07 -4.99 19.33
C GLY A 492 -10.08 -6.17 20.31
N ARG A 493 -11.17 -6.32 21.08
CA ARG A 493 -11.37 -7.49 21.96
C ARG A 493 -11.49 -8.79 21.16
N ALA A 494 -12.29 -8.81 20.09
CA ALA A 494 -12.44 -9.97 19.23
C ALA A 494 -11.09 -10.41 18.62
N LEU A 495 -10.26 -9.44 18.20
CA LEU A 495 -8.92 -9.71 17.69
C LEU A 495 -7.99 -10.34 18.75
N ALA A 496 -8.04 -9.85 19.99
CA ALA A 496 -7.27 -10.43 21.10
C ALA A 496 -7.74 -11.84 21.45
N GLN A 497 -9.06 -12.06 21.52
CA GLN A 497 -9.68 -13.35 21.83
C GLN A 497 -9.36 -14.39 20.75
N VAL A 498 -9.53 -14.06 19.47
CA VAL A 498 -9.20 -15.00 18.39
C VAL A 498 -7.71 -15.30 18.31
N SER A 499 -6.83 -14.34 18.62
CA SER A 499 -5.40 -14.63 18.74
C SER A 499 -5.10 -15.64 19.84
N ASN A 500 -5.86 -15.65 20.94
CA ASN A 500 -5.70 -16.64 22.00
C ASN A 500 -6.23 -18.02 21.58
N LEU A 501 -7.37 -18.07 20.86
CA LEU A 501 -7.91 -19.31 20.28
C LEU A 501 -6.89 -19.95 19.32
N LEU A 502 -6.26 -19.16 18.46
CA LEU A 502 -5.26 -19.62 17.49
C LEU A 502 -3.94 -20.11 18.13
N ARG A 503 -3.60 -19.65 19.34
CA ARG A 503 -2.41 -20.12 20.09
C ARG A 503 -2.58 -21.49 20.71
N ARG A 504 -3.83 -21.97 20.83
CA ARG A 504 -4.18 -23.31 21.34
C ARG A 504 -4.91 -24.10 20.26
N PRO A 505 -4.30 -24.33 19.07
CA PRO A 505 -4.95 -25.11 18.03
C PRO A 505 -5.20 -26.53 18.57
N ASN A 506 -6.39 -27.08 18.30
CA ASN A 506 -6.77 -28.48 18.55
C ASN A 506 -7.42 -28.84 19.91
N GLN A 507 -8.08 -27.93 20.61
CA GLN A 507 -8.89 -28.36 21.77
C GLN A 507 -10.25 -28.95 21.36
N ASN A 508 -11.07 -28.28 20.53
CA ASN A 508 -12.41 -28.73 20.15
C ASN A 508 -12.89 -28.15 18.80
N ARG A 509 -13.81 -28.85 18.11
CA ARG A 509 -14.44 -28.42 16.83
C ARG A 509 -15.11 -27.05 16.92
N GLN A 510 -15.76 -26.76 18.05
CA GLN A 510 -16.47 -25.50 18.26
C GLN A 510 -15.52 -24.29 18.30
N SER A 511 -14.37 -24.41 18.98
CA SER A 511 -13.35 -23.36 19.00
C SER A 511 -12.71 -23.12 17.63
N PHE A 512 -12.61 -24.16 16.79
CA PHE A 512 -12.16 -24.02 15.41
C PHE A 512 -13.16 -23.19 14.58
N LEU A 513 -14.45 -23.52 14.67
CA LEU A 513 -15.53 -22.81 13.96
C LEU A 513 -15.65 -21.37 14.46
N GLU A 514 -15.57 -21.16 15.77
CA GLU A 514 -15.54 -19.83 16.40
C GLU A 514 -14.39 -18.97 15.85
N ALA A 515 -13.16 -19.52 15.84
CA ALA A 515 -12.01 -18.81 15.31
C ALA A 515 -12.15 -18.53 13.81
N CYS A 516 -12.62 -19.50 13.03
CA CYS A 516 -12.81 -19.36 11.59
C CYS A 516 -13.84 -18.27 11.26
N ALA A 517 -15.04 -18.36 11.84
CA ALA A 517 -16.09 -17.37 11.64
C ALA A 517 -15.66 -15.98 12.12
N THR A 518 -14.95 -15.87 13.25
CA THR A 518 -14.42 -14.58 13.73
C THR A 518 -13.43 -13.97 12.74
N ILE A 519 -12.48 -14.74 12.21
CA ILE A 519 -11.50 -14.24 11.25
C ILE A 519 -12.18 -13.80 9.94
N LEU A 520 -13.20 -14.55 9.49
CA LEU A 520 -13.97 -14.19 8.29
C LEU A 520 -14.79 -12.91 8.49
N LEU A 521 -15.39 -12.70 9.67
CA LEU A 521 -16.13 -11.47 9.99
C LEU A 521 -15.20 -10.26 10.18
N LEU A 522 -14.01 -10.46 10.75
CA LEU A 522 -12.95 -9.43 10.75
C LEU A 522 -12.54 -9.09 9.31
N CYS A 523 -12.38 -10.11 8.45
CA CYS A 523 -12.10 -9.89 7.04
C CYS A 523 -13.21 -9.06 6.36
N LEU A 524 -14.48 -9.42 6.56
CA LEU A 524 -15.63 -8.66 6.05
C LEU A 524 -15.65 -7.21 6.54
N THR A 525 -15.37 -6.97 7.82
CA THR A 525 -15.34 -5.61 8.40
C THR A 525 -14.33 -4.72 7.66
N GLU A 526 -13.12 -5.24 7.43
CA GLU A 526 -12.05 -4.53 6.71
C GLU A 526 -12.37 -4.35 5.21
N LEU A 527 -13.00 -5.36 4.59
CA LEU A 527 -13.42 -5.30 3.19
C LEU A 527 -14.49 -4.25 2.98
N PHE A 528 -15.50 -4.21 3.85
CA PHE A 528 -16.60 -3.26 3.75
C PHE A 528 -16.22 -1.84 4.11
N GLU A 529 -15.18 -1.64 4.92
CA GLU A 529 -14.59 -0.30 5.11
C GLU A 529 -13.97 0.23 3.80
N GLY A 530 -13.32 -0.63 3.00
CA GLY A 530 -12.86 -0.33 1.65
C GLY A 530 -11.52 0.41 1.53
N THR A 531 -10.94 0.90 2.63
CA THR A 531 -9.63 1.57 2.66
C THR A 531 -8.49 0.66 3.10
N SER A 532 -8.81 -0.36 3.91
CA SER A 532 -7.82 -1.20 4.55
C SER A 532 -7.16 -2.19 3.59
N ARG A 533 -5.88 -2.47 3.84
CA ARG A 533 -5.15 -3.58 3.18
C ARG A 533 -5.04 -4.82 4.07
N VAL A 534 -5.55 -4.75 5.31
CA VAL A 534 -5.36 -5.76 6.36
C VAL A 534 -6.19 -7.01 6.09
N TRP A 535 -7.34 -6.89 5.41
CA TRP A 535 -8.18 -8.01 5.01
C TRP A 535 -7.41 -9.16 4.35
N LYS A 536 -6.31 -8.87 3.62
CA LYS A 536 -5.45 -9.89 2.99
C LYS A 536 -4.87 -10.87 3.99
N TRP A 537 -4.54 -10.39 5.20
CA TRP A 537 -4.00 -11.20 6.28
C TRP A 537 -5.08 -12.03 6.95
N HIS A 538 -6.27 -11.47 7.19
CA HIS A 538 -7.42 -12.21 7.71
C HIS A 538 -7.83 -13.33 6.75
N LEU A 539 -7.96 -13.02 5.47
CA LEU A 539 -8.29 -14.02 4.45
C LEU A 539 -7.24 -15.12 4.36
N LYS A 540 -5.95 -14.78 4.43
CA LYS A 540 -4.87 -15.76 4.47
C LYS A 540 -4.90 -16.63 5.73
N ALA A 541 -5.20 -16.04 6.88
CA ALA A 541 -5.33 -16.77 8.14
C ALA A 541 -6.51 -17.77 8.09
N ALA A 542 -7.68 -17.33 7.60
CA ALA A 542 -8.83 -18.20 7.39
C ALA A 542 -8.52 -19.32 6.39
N GLY A 543 -7.84 -19.01 5.29
CA GLY A 543 -7.41 -19.99 4.29
C GLY A 543 -6.49 -21.04 4.89
N ASN A 544 -5.47 -20.64 5.66
CA ASN A 544 -4.59 -21.57 6.35
C ASN A 544 -5.34 -22.47 7.34
N LEU A 545 -6.28 -21.90 8.10
CA LEU A 545 -7.10 -22.63 9.07
C LEU A 545 -7.99 -23.69 8.38
N LEU A 546 -8.62 -23.33 7.27
CA LEU A 546 -9.43 -24.26 6.47
C LEU A 546 -8.57 -25.28 5.70
N SER A 547 -7.37 -24.91 5.27
CA SER A 547 -6.40 -25.82 4.65
C SER A 547 -5.85 -26.85 5.64
N THR A 548 -5.65 -26.49 6.91
CA THR A 548 -5.30 -27.49 7.94
C THR A 548 -6.40 -28.52 8.18
N ALA A 549 -7.67 -28.17 7.90
CA ALA A 549 -8.81 -29.08 7.92
C ALA A 549 -9.07 -29.78 6.56
N ALA A 550 -8.18 -29.63 5.57
CA ALA A 550 -8.41 -30.09 4.20
C ALA A 550 -8.08 -31.57 3.93
N ALA A 551 -7.76 -32.37 4.95
CA ALA A 551 -7.88 -33.83 4.81
C ALA A 551 -9.31 -34.14 4.34
N ALA A 552 -9.47 -34.92 3.26
CA ALA A 552 -10.76 -35.10 2.59
C ALA A 552 -11.88 -35.51 3.57
N SER A 553 -11.54 -36.34 4.56
CA SER A 553 -12.42 -36.77 5.64
C SER A 553 -12.91 -35.62 6.54
N ASP A 554 -12.05 -34.66 6.88
CA ASP A 554 -12.41 -33.55 7.78
C ASP A 554 -13.15 -32.41 7.06
N ARG A 555 -12.92 -32.20 5.77
CA ARG A 555 -13.71 -31.24 4.98
C ARG A 555 -15.17 -31.67 4.81
N HIS A 556 -15.41 -32.96 4.50
CA HIS A 556 -16.77 -33.48 4.42
C HIS A 556 -17.47 -33.42 5.79
N ARG A 557 -16.72 -33.68 6.87
CA ARG A 557 -17.22 -33.51 8.24
C ARG A 557 -17.49 -32.05 8.60
N LEU A 558 -16.76 -31.09 8.04
CA LEU A 558 -17.02 -29.66 8.27
C LEU A 558 -18.29 -29.22 7.54
N ALA A 559 -18.46 -29.65 6.29
CA ALA A 559 -19.65 -29.39 5.47
C ALA A 559 -20.92 -30.08 6.00
N SER A 560 -20.79 -31.07 6.88
CA SER A 560 -21.95 -31.76 7.49
C SER A 560 -22.68 -30.93 8.54
N THR A 561 -22.17 -29.77 8.95
CA THR A 561 -22.80 -28.86 9.93
C THR A 561 -23.09 -27.50 9.31
N PRO A 562 -24.19 -26.83 9.70
CA PRO A 562 -24.53 -25.51 9.16
C PRO A 562 -23.44 -24.46 9.42
N GLU A 563 -22.76 -24.50 10.57
CA GLU A 563 -21.69 -23.57 10.93
C GLU A 563 -20.45 -23.75 10.06
N GLY A 564 -20.09 -25.00 9.79
CA GLY A 564 -18.96 -25.33 8.91
C GLY A 564 -19.24 -24.98 7.45
N THR A 565 -20.46 -25.25 6.97
CA THR A 565 -20.92 -24.83 5.64
C THR A 565 -20.92 -23.31 5.50
N PHE A 566 -21.40 -22.58 6.52
CA PHE A 566 -21.33 -21.11 6.56
C PHE A 566 -19.89 -20.61 6.41
N CYS A 567 -18.94 -21.15 7.19
CA CYS A 567 -17.53 -20.76 7.11
C CYS A 567 -16.92 -21.05 5.72
N LEU A 568 -17.23 -22.22 5.15
CA LEU A 568 -16.74 -22.63 3.82
C LEU A 568 -17.31 -21.75 2.71
N GLN A 569 -18.63 -21.50 2.71
CA GLN A 569 -19.29 -20.64 1.72
C GLN A 569 -18.79 -19.21 1.81
N LEU A 570 -18.70 -18.64 3.02
CA LEU A 570 -18.21 -17.28 3.23
C LEU A 570 -16.75 -17.16 2.81
N PHE A 571 -15.89 -18.10 3.20
CA PHE A 571 -14.50 -18.10 2.76
C PHE A 571 -14.39 -18.21 1.24
N HIS A 572 -15.12 -19.12 0.60
CA HIS A 572 -15.09 -19.31 -0.84
C HIS A 572 -15.49 -18.03 -1.59
N TYR A 573 -16.56 -17.38 -1.14
CA TYR A 573 -17.01 -16.10 -1.67
C TYR A 573 -15.93 -15.01 -1.55
N LEU A 574 -15.40 -14.80 -0.35
CA LEU A 574 -14.37 -13.77 -0.11
C LEU A 574 -13.07 -14.06 -0.85
N ASP A 575 -12.63 -15.32 -0.91
CA ASP A 575 -11.42 -15.73 -1.61
C ASP A 575 -11.55 -15.47 -3.11
N ALA A 576 -12.67 -15.88 -3.72
CA ALA A 576 -12.98 -15.67 -5.13
C ALA A 576 -13.06 -14.18 -5.49
N MET A 577 -13.87 -13.38 -4.80
CA MET A 577 -14.01 -11.94 -5.10
C MET A 577 -12.70 -11.17 -4.87
N SER A 578 -11.92 -11.56 -3.86
CA SER A 578 -10.62 -10.93 -3.62
C SER A 578 -9.59 -11.23 -4.70
N THR A 579 -9.77 -12.25 -5.55
CA THR A 579 -8.81 -12.57 -6.63
C THR A 579 -8.67 -11.43 -7.62
N ILE A 580 -9.76 -10.68 -7.87
CA ILE A 580 -9.74 -9.48 -8.70
C ILE A 580 -8.77 -8.48 -8.08
N SER A 581 -8.91 -8.20 -6.78
CA SER A 581 -8.10 -7.21 -6.07
C SER A 581 -6.65 -7.65 -5.81
N ARG A 582 -6.40 -8.93 -5.56
CA ARG A 582 -5.03 -9.49 -5.42
C ARG A 582 -4.35 -9.70 -6.77
N CYS A 583 -5.15 -9.77 -7.84
CA CYS A 583 -4.81 -10.28 -9.17
C CYS A 583 -4.19 -11.71 -9.13
N LYS A 584 -4.30 -12.42 -8.00
CA LYS A 584 -3.66 -13.71 -7.70
C LYS A 584 -4.73 -14.80 -7.72
N PRO A 585 -4.36 -16.08 -7.95
CA PRO A 585 -5.31 -17.17 -7.85
C PRO A 585 -5.94 -17.25 -6.45
N PRO A 586 -7.12 -17.89 -6.34
CA PRO A 586 -7.71 -18.26 -5.06
C PRO A 586 -6.68 -18.95 -4.15
N LEU A 587 -6.75 -18.70 -2.84
CA LEU A 587 -5.78 -19.24 -1.87
C LEU A 587 -5.78 -20.77 -1.86
N LEU A 588 -6.95 -21.40 -2.00
CA LEU A 588 -7.07 -22.86 -2.09
C LEU A 588 -6.44 -23.43 -3.36
N ARG A 589 -6.25 -22.59 -4.39
CA ARG A 589 -5.67 -22.93 -5.71
C ARG A 589 -4.28 -22.30 -5.91
N ALA A 590 -3.63 -21.82 -4.85
CA ALA A 590 -2.38 -21.06 -4.96
C ALA A 590 -1.19 -21.86 -5.56
N GLY A 591 -1.32 -23.19 -5.69
CA GLY A 591 -0.33 -24.08 -6.31
C GLY A 591 -0.63 -24.52 -7.75
N GLU A 592 -1.82 -24.23 -8.29
CA GLU A 592 -2.22 -24.67 -9.63
C GLU A 592 -1.41 -23.97 -10.74
N ARG A 593 -1.05 -24.72 -11.77
CA ARG A 593 -0.33 -24.28 -12.97
C ARG A 593 -1.31 -24.02 -14.12
N LEU A 594 -0.83 -23.34 -15.17
CA LEU A 594 -1.59 -23.11 -16.39
C LEU A 594 -2.09 -24.41 -17.06
N THR A 595 -1.35 -25.51 -16.90
CA THR A 595 -1.72 -26.86 -17.35
C THR A 595 -2.91 -27.45 -16.59
N ASP A 596 -3.13 -27.01 -15.36
CA ASP A 596 -4.19 -27.52 -14.50
C ASP A 596 -5.54 -26.83 -14.83
N LEU A 597 -5.50 -25.75 -15.61
CA LEU A 597 -6.71 -25.15 -16.19
C LEU A 597 -7.28 -25.98 -17.34
N THR A 598 -6.48 -26.84 -17.97
CA THR A 598 -6.92 -27.75 -19.03
C THR A 598 -7.34 -29.12 -18.51
N SER A 599 -7.10 -29.43 -17.22
CA SER A 599 -7.63 -30.64 -16.59
C SER A 599 -9.04 -30.39 -16.07
N SER A 600 -9.96 -31.30 -16.39
CA SER A 600 -11.35 -31.27 -15.97
C SER A 600 -11.46 -31.53 -14.47
N THR A 601 -11.31 -30.48 -13.66
CA THR A 601 -11.66 -30.55 -12.24
C THR A 601 -13.08 -30.02 -12.08
N THR A 602 -14.00 -30.91 -11.73
CA THR A 602 -15.40 -30.58 -11.44
C THR A 602 -15.45 -29.63 -10.25
N PRO A 603 -16.24 -28.54 -10.30
CA PRO A 603 -16.44 -27.65 -9.17
C PRO A 603 -16.95 -28.44 -7.95
N PRO A 604 -16.38 -28.30 -6.74
CA PRO A 604 -17.07 -28.70 -5.52
C PRO A 604 -18.47 -28.06 -5.48
N ILE A 605 -19.50 -28.92 -5.50
CA ILE A 605 -20.89 -28.51 -5.31
C ILE A 605 -21.05 -28.11 -3.84
N LEU A 606 -20.89 -26.82 -3.53
CA LEU A 606 -21.49 -26.24 -2.33
C LEU A 606 -22.97 -25.98 -2.64
N GLY A 607 -23.85 -26.32 -1.68
CA GLY A 607 -25.30 -26.15 -1.80
C GLY A 607 -25.74 -24.67 -1.89
N ASP A 608 -27.02 -24.41 -1.60
CA ASP A 608 -27.64 -23.09 -1.81
C ASP A 608 -26.80 -21.90 -1.29
N ASN A 609 -26.64 -20.90 -2.16
CA ASN A 609 -25.60 -19.87 -2.10
C ASN A 609 -26.15 -18.52 -1.60
N SER A 610 -26.95 -18.55 -0.54
CA SER A 610 -27.55 -17.36 0.08
C SER A 610 -26.53 -16.29 0.55
N ILE A 611 -25.23 -16.61 0.58
CA ILE A 611 -24.15 -15.64 0.83
C ILE A 611 -23.74 -14.90 -0.45
N SER A 612 -23.55 -15.58 -1.58
CA SER A 612 -23.06 -14.96 -2.83
C SER A 612 -24.17 -14.49 -3.76
N GLY A 613 -25.39 -15.05 -3.63
CA GLY A 613 -26.53 -14.73 -4.50
C GLY A 613 -26.37 -15.17 -5.95
N ILE A 614 -25.29 -15.90 -6.26
CA ILE A 614 -24.92 -16.38 -7.59
C ILE A 614 -24.44 -17.84 -7.51
N PRO A 615 -24.58 -18.62 -8.59
CA PRO A 615 -24.10 -20.00 -8.65
C PRO A 615 -22.61 -20.14 -8.31
N ALA A 616 -22.27 -21.14 -7.50
CA ALA A 616 -20.88 -21.41 -7.08
C ALA A 616 -19.89 -21.56 -8.25
N PRO A 617 -20.26 -22.21 -9.38
CA PRO A 617 -19.36 -22.33 -10.53
C PRO A 617 -18.84 -20.99 -11.07
N LEU A 618 -19.65 -19.92 -11.03
CA LEU A 618 -19.20 -18.59 -11.50
C LEU A 618 -18.06 -18.03 -10.65
N LEU A 619 -18.06 -18.25 -9.34
CA LEU A 619 -16.96 -17.86 -8.46
C LEU A 619 -15.67 -18.62 -8.80
N GLU A 620 -15.80 -19.88 -9.21
CA GLU A 620 -14.66 -20.67 -9.67
C GLU A 620 -14.11 -20.19 -11.01
N TYR A 621 -14.98 -19.90 -11.98
CA TYR A 621 -14.57 -19.34 -13.27
C TYR A 621 -13.89 -17.98 -13.08
N LEU A 622 -14.40 -17.13 -12.19
CA LEU A 622 -13.73 -15.89 -11.80
C LEU A 622 -12.32 -16.16 -11.24
N GLY A 623 -12.18 -17.18 -10.41
CA GLY A 623 -10.88 -17.66 -9.91
C GLY A 623 -9.93 -18.11 -11.02
N ARG A 624 -10.42 -18.89 -11.99
CA ARG A 624 -9.65 -19.37 -13.17
C ARG A 624 -9.22 -18.21 -14.08
N VAL A 625 -10.12 -17.27 -14.34
CA VAL A 625 -9.83 -16.04 -15.10
C VAL A 625 -8.73 -15.21 -14.40
N ASN A 626 -8.80 -15.05 -13.07
CA ASN A 626 -7.75 -14.33 -12.34
C ASN A 626 -6.45 -15.15 -12.15
N LEU A 627 -6.50 -16.48 -12.25
CA LEU A 627 -5.30 -17.31 -12.40
C LEU A 627 -4.64 -17.02 -13.76
N LEU A 628 -5.39 -16.99 -14.86
CA LEU A 628 -4.87 -16.54 -16.17
C LEU A 628 -4.25 -15.15 -16.07
N ALA A 629 -4.90 -14.20 -15.38
CA ALA A 629 -4.33 -12.86 -15.16
C ALA A 629 -2.95 -12.90 -14.49
N ALA A 630 -2.72 -13.81 -13.52
CA ALA A 630 -1.42 -14.00 -12.87
C ALA A 630 -0.34 -14.56 -13.83
N HIS A 631 -0.76 -15.31 -14.85
CA HIS A 631 0.11 -15.85 -15.89
C HIS A 631 0.35 -14.90 -17.06
N ARG A 632 -0.36 -13.77 -17.16
CA ARG A 632 -0.21 -12.78 -18.25
C ARG A 632 1.24 -12.33 -18.46
N SER A 633 2.00 -12.18 -17.38
CA SER A 633 3.43 -11.81 -17.45
C SER A 633 4.37 -12.86 -18.07
N ARG A 634 3.89 -14.10 -18.23
CA ARG A 634 4.62 -15.24 -18.79
C ARG A 634 4.45 -15.38 -20.31
N ARG A 635 3.63 -14.54 -20.94
CA ARG A 635 3.44 -14.42 -22.40
C ARG A 635 4.68 -13.73 -23.02
N VAL A 636 5.79 -14.46 -23.13
CA VAL A 636 7.10 -13.91 -23.54
C VAL A 636 7.56 -14.36 -24.92
N ASP A 637 7.05 -15.49 -25.38
CA ASP A 637 7.34 -16.13 -26.67
C ASP A 637 6.07 -16.74 -27.29
N ASP A 638 6.11 -17.06 -28.58
CA ASP A 638 4.94 -17.53 -29.33
C ASP A 638 4.36 -18.83 -28.74
N LEU A 639 5.19 -19.74 -28.22
CA LEU A 639 4.70 -20.96 -27.59
C LEU A 639 3.96 -20.66 -26.28
N SER A 640 4.49 -19.74 -25.47
CA SER A 640 3.83 -19.27 -24.24
C SER A 640 2.54 -18.49 -24.53
N GLU A 641 2.46 -17.78 -25.65
CA GLU A 641 1.27 -17.06 -26.12
C GLU A 641 0.20 -18.05 -26.59
N ILE A 642 0.58 -19.04 -27.40
CA ILE A 642 -0.31 -20.13 -27.84
C ILE A 642 -0.86 -20.88 -26.63
N GLY A 643 -0.01 -21.26 -25.68
CA GLY A 643 -0.45 -21.94 -24.45
C GLY A 643 -1.38 -21.07 -23.60
N PHE A 644 -1.12 -19.77 -23.51
CA PHE A 644 -1.98 -18.82 -22.81
C PHE A 644 -3.36 -18.68 -23.48
N ARG A 645 -3.39 -18.50 -24.80
CA ARG A 645 -4.63 -18.39 -25.58
C ARG A 645 -5.42 -19.70 -25.59
N ALA A 646 -4.75 -20.85 -25.65
CA ALA A 646 -5.39 -22.15 -25.53
C ALA A 646 -6.06 -22.34 -24.16
N ALA A 647 -5.38 -21.99 -23.06
CA ALA A 647 -5.97 -22.04 -21.73
C ALA A 647 -7.13 -21.04 -21.58
N ALA A 648 -7.04 -19.84 -22.15
CA ALA A 648 -8.13 -18.87 -22.16
C ALA A 648 -9.34 -19.35 -22.97
N ALA A 649 -9.11 -19.95 -24.15
CA ALA A 649 -10.15 -20.56 -24.97
C ALA A 649 -10.84 -21.72 -24.25
N HIS A 650 -10.08 -22.53 -23.51
CA HIS A 650 -10.64 -23.60 -22.67
C HIS A 650 -11.54 -23.06 -21.56
N VAL A 651 -11.11 -22.01 -20.83
CA VAL A 651 -11.95 -21.36 -19.80
C VAL A 651 -13.23 -20.78 -20.42
N ARG A 652 -13.14 -20.17 -21.61
CA ARG A 652 -14.31 -19.67 -22.35
C ARG A 652 -15.28 -20.80 -22.72
N ALA A 653 -14.77 -21.88 -23.32
CA ALA A 653 -15.57 -23.04 -23.68
C ALA A 653 -16.27 -23.67 -22.48
N GLN A 654 -15.59 -23.79 -21.34
CA GLN A 654 -16.21 -24.29 -20.11
C GLN A 654 -17.32 -23.38 -19.58
N LEU A 655 -17.18 -22.06 -19.73
CA LEU A 655 -18.22 -21.12 -19.34
C LEU A 655 -19.44 -21.21 -20.27
N ASP A 656 -19.21 -21.42 -21.58
CA ASP A 656 -20.26 -21.66 -22.57
C ASP A 656 -21.01 -22.96 -22.28
N THR A 657 -20.29 -24.06 -22.04
CA THR A 657 -20.89 -25.35 -21.65
C THR A 657 -21.70 -25.23 -20.37
N TRP A 658 -21.15 -24.58 -19.33
CA TRP A 658 -21.86 -24.36 -18.08
C TRP A 658 -23.15 -23.56 -18.26
N ARG A 659 -23.16 -22.53 -19.12
CA ARG A 659 -24.36 -21.73 -19.39
C ARG A 659 -25.47 -22.59 -20.01
N VAL A 660 -25.14 -23.44 -20.98
CA VAL A 660 -26.11 -24.37 -21.58
C VAL A 660 -26.65 -25.36 -20.56
N GLU A 661 -25.79 -25.94 -19.72
CA GLU A 661 -26.21 -26.86 -18.65
C GLU A 661 -27.09 -26.16 -17.60
N TYR A 662 -26.73 -24.92 -17.25
CA TYR A 662 -27.49 -24.10 -16.30
C TYR A 662 -28.88 -23.80 -16.84
N GLU A 663 -29.02 -23.41 -18.11
CA GLU A 663 -30.31 -23.18 -18.77
C GLU A 663 -31.14 -24.47 -18.86
N ALA A 664 -30.52 -25.60 -19.17
CA ALA A 664 -31.20 -26.90 -19.24
C ALA A 664 -31.72 -27.36 -17.87
N THR A 665 -31.00 -27.05 -16.79
CA THR A 665 -31.37 -27.43 -15.41
C THR A 665 -32.36 -26.45 -14.79
N SER A 666 -32.32 -25.19 -15.19
CA SER A 666 -33.18 -24.11 -14.69
C SER A 666 -34.58 -24.19 -15.30
N THR A 667 -35.32 -25.24 -14.97
CA THR A 667 -36.61 -25.62 -15.58
C THR A 667 -37.81 -24.75 -15.18
N THR A 668 -37.66 -23.68 -14.37
CA THR A 668 -38.86 -23.01 -13.79
C THR A 668 -38.88 -21.48 -13.62
N THR A 669 -37.84 -20.70 -13.92
CA THR A 669 -38.01 -19.22 -13.99
C THR A 669 -36.85 -18.53 -14.73
N THR A 670 -36.90 -18.52 -16.07
CA THR A 670 -35.98 -17.79 -16.97
C THR A 670 -36.10 -16.26 -16.89
N ASN A 671 -36.53 -15.72 -15.75
CA ASN A 671 -36.75 -14.28 -15.51
C ASN A 671 -36.67 -13.88 -14.03
N SER A 672 -36.17 -14.76 -13.15
CA SER A 672 -35.97 -14.40 -11.74
C SER A 672 -34.84 -13.37 -11.59
N ASP A 673 -34.88 -12.56 -10.55
CA ASP A 673 -33.79 -11.61 -10.27
C ASP A 673 -32.45 -12.35 -10.05
N ALA A 674 -32.49 -13.59 -9.56
CA ALA A 674 -31.33 -14.46 -9.42
C ALA A 674 -30.73 -14.83 -10.78
N ASP A 675 -31.54 -15.13 -11.78
CA ASP A 675 -31.08 -15.41 -13.15
C ASP A 675 -30.50 -14.16 -13.82
N LYS A 676 -31.13 -13.00 -13.62
CA LYS A 676 -30.60 -11.70 -14.09
C LYS A 676 -29.24 -11.39 -13.44
N ALA A 677 -29.12 -11.56 -12.12
CA ALA A 677 -27.85 -11.36 -11.42
C ALA A 677 -26.78 -12.35 -11.88
N THR A 678 -27.16 -13.61 -12.11
CA THR A 678 -26.30 -14.66 -12.66
C THR A 678 -25.79 -14.28 -14.05
N THR A 679 -26.67 -13.76 -14.91
CA THR A 679 -26.33 -13.26 -16.24
C THR A 679 -25.39 -12.06 -16.18
N ALA A 680 -25.69 -11.05 -15.36
CA ALA A 680 -24.78 -9.91 -15.19
C ALA A 680 -23.39 -10.34 -14.70
N PHE A 681 -23.33 -11.30 -13.76
CA PHE A 681 -22.07 -11.79 -13.22
C PHE A 681 -21.26 -12.63 -14.21
N GLU A 682 -21.91 -13.52 -14.95
CA GLU A 682 -21.27 -14.31 -16.01
C GLU A 682 -20.66 -13.40 -17.10
N TRP A 683 -21.44 -12.44 -17.61
CA TRP A 683 -20.93 -11.52 -18.63
C TRP A 683 -19.83 -10.61 -18.12
N ALA A 684 -19.83 -10.27 -16.83
CA ALA A 684 -18.70 -9.58 -16.20
C ALA A 684 -17.44 -10.46 -16.15
N ILE A 685 -17.56 -11.77 -15.94
CA ILE A 685 -16.44 -12.72 -16.06
C ILE A 685 -15.93 -12.79 -17.50
N ARG A 686 -16.83 -12.85 -18.50
CA ARG A 686 -16.48 -12.85 -19.93
C ARG A 686 -15.73 -11.58 -20.33
N LEU A 687 -16.23 -10.42 -19.93
CA LEU A 687 -15.58 -9.13 -20.14
C LEU A 687 -14.22 -9.09 -19.45
N ARG A 688 -14.12 -9.61 -18.23
CA ARG A 688 -12.85 -9.69 -17.52
C ARG A 688 -11.85 -10.62 -18.23
N LEU A 689 -12.29 -11.74 -18.77
CA LEU A 689 -11.47 -12.66 -19.56
C LEU A 689 -10.94 -11.95 -20.81
N HIS A 690 -11.81 -11.24 -21.56
CA HIS A 690 -11.41 -10.41 -22.70
C HIS A 690 -10.33 -9.40 -22.29
N GLN A 691 -10.53 -8.67 -21.19
CA GLN A 691 -9.55 -7.71 -20.66
C GLN A 691 -8.16 -8.30 -20.36
N ILE A 692 -8.13 -9.58 -19.99
CA ILE A 692 -6.90 -10.32 -19.68
C ILE A 692 -6.20 -10.83 -20.94
N VAL A 693 -6.96 -11.23 -21.95
CA VAL A 693 -6.43 -11.83 -23.17
C VAL A 693 -6.06 -10.76 -24.19
N ASP A 694 -6.99 -9.86 -24.51
CA ASP A 694 -6.95 -8.98 -25.67
C ASP A 694 -6.74 -7.49 -25.30
N GLY A 695 -7.03 -7.08 -24.06
CA GLY A 695 -6.74 -5.73 -23.56
C GLY A 695 -7.99 -4.92 -23.23
N TYR A 696 -7.86 -3.60 -23.08
CA TYR A 696 -8.91 -2.71 -22.57
C TYR A 696 -9.51 -1.82 -23.65
N ASP A 697 -9.51 -2.25 -24.92
CA ASP A 697 -10.10 -1.47 -26.02
C ASP A 697 -11.63 -1.41 -25.87
N PRO A 698 -12.23 -0.22 -25.64
CA PRO A 698 -13.67 -0.10 -25.47
C PRO A 698 -14.46 -0.33 -26.77
N HIS A 699 -13.82 -0.23 -27.94
CA HIS A 699 -14.50 -0.35 -29.25
C HIS A 699 -14.56 -1.79 -29.77
N HIS A 700 -14.00 -2.76 -29.03
CA HIS A 700 -14.02 -4.15 -29.43
C HIS A 700 -15.45 -4.74 -29.37
N ALA A 701 -15.86 -5.50 -30.40
CA ALA A 701 -17.21 -6.06 -30.49
C ALA A 701 -17.62 -6.90 -29.27
N ASP A 702 -16.73 -7.77 -28.80
CA ASP A 702 -16.93 -8.56 -27.56
C ASP A 702 -17.17 -7.68 -26.32
N VAL A 703 -16.56 -6.49 -26.25
CA VAL A 703 -16.75 -5.57 -25.13
C VAL A 703 -18.15 -4.97 -25.20
N GLU A 704 -18.60 -4.56 -26.39
CA GLU A 704 -19.93 -4.01 -26.58
C GLU A 704 -21.04 -5.02 -26.30
N ASP A 705 -20.91 -6.27 -26.78
CA ASP A 705 -21.87 -7.35 -26.48
C ASP A 705 -21.94 -7.63 -24.96
N ALA A 706 -20.78 -7.72 -24.30
CA ALA A 706 -20.74 -7.91 -22.85
C ALA A 706 -21.36 -6.73 -22.09
N LEU A 707 -21.08 -5.49 -22.50
CA LEU A 707 -21.65 -4.29 -21.89
C LEU A 707 -23.17 -4.26 -22.01
N SER A 708 -23.70 -4.50 -23.21
CA SER A 708 -25.14 -4.53 -23.46
C SER A 708 -25.85 -5.54 -22.56
N ARG A 709 -25.29 -6.75 -22.43
CA ARG A 709 -25.88 -7.82 -21.61
C ARG A 709 -25.78 -7.54 -20.11
N ILE A 710 -24.65 -7.00 -19.63
CA ILE A 710 -24.50 -6.63 -18.21
C ILE A 710 -25.50 -5.52 -17.85
N VAL A 711 -25.55 -4.45 -18.64
CA VAL A 711 -26.42 -3.30 -18.35
C VAL A 711 -27.90 -3.70 -18.40
N THR A 712 -28.30 -4.46 -19.42
CA THR A 712 -29.69 -4.96 -19.56
C THR A 712 -30.08 -5.82 -18.36
N ALA A 713 -29.22 -6.76 -17.95
CA ALA A 713 -29.50 -7.63 -16.81
C ALA A 713 -29.56 -6.87 -15.48
N VAL A 714 -28.66 -5.89 -15.27
CA VAL A 714 -28.64 -5.06 -14.07
C VAL A 714 -29.88 -4.16 -13.97
N LEU A 715 -30.27 -3.52 -15.07
CA LEU A 715 -31.44 -2.64 -15.11
C LEU A 715 -32.75 -3.40 -14.88
N ALA A 716 -32.80 -4.67 -15.25
CA ALA A 716 -33.96 -5.52 -15.03
C ALA A 716 -34.13 -5.97 -13.57
N ILE A 717 -33.15 -5.70 -12.68
CA ILE A 717 -33.24 -6.00 -11.25
C ILE A 717 -33.79 -4.78 -10.50
N PRO A 718 -34.89 -4.89 -9.75
CA PRO A 718 -35.45 -3.79 -8.97
C PRO A 718 -34.45 -3.19 -7.97
N TYR A 719 -34.59 -1.90 -7.66
CA TYR A 719 -33.86 -1.27 -6.56
C TYR A 719 -34.27 -1.89 -5.23
N GLY A 720 -33.31 -2.06 -4.32
CA GLY A 720 -33.55 -2.70 -3.02
C GLY A 720 -33.69 -4.23 -3.05
N SER A 721 -33.46 -4.86 -4.21
CA SER A 721 -33.37 -6.33 -4.31
C SER A 721 -32.28 -6.86 -3.36
N PRO A 722 -32.48 -8.00 -2.67
CA PRO A 722 -31.43 -8.64 -1.84
C PRO A 722 -30.15 -8.97 -2.62
N LEU A 723 -30.24 -9.01 -3.96
CA LEU A 723 -29.13 -9.28 -4.85
C LEU A 723 -28.30 -8.04 -5.20
N GLU A 724 -28.65 -6.83 -4.74
CA GLU A 724 -27.88 -5.63 -5.09
C GLU A 724 -26.38 -5.75 -4.78
N GLY A 725 -26.04 -6.37 -3.65
CA GLY A 725 -24.66 -6.60 -3.28
C GLY A 725 -23.88 -7.50 -4.26
N SER A 726 -24.53 -8.36 -5.04
CA SER A 726 -23.83 -9.19 -6.05
C SER A 726 -23.51 -8.41 -7.33
N LEU A 727 -24.12 -7.23 -7.52
CA LEU A 727 -23.98 -6.42 -8.73
C LEU A 727 -22.77 -5.48 -8.69
N LEU A 728 -22.07 -5.35 -7.55
CA LEU A 728 -20.92 -4.46 -7.43
C LEU A 728 -19.80 -4.81 -8.41
N PHE A 729 -19.46 -6.10 -8.55
CA PHE A 729 -18.47 -6.55 -9.54
C PHE A 729 -18.92 -6.28 -10.99
N PRO A 730 -20.11 -6.72 -11.42
CA PRO A 730 -20.63 -6.40 -12.76
C PRO A 730 -20.63 -4.91 -13.09
N LEU A 731 -21.13 -4.07 -12.18
CA LEU A 731 -21.19 -2.62 -12.36
C LEU A 731 -19.81 -1.99 -12.51
N VAL A 732 -18.83 -2.42 -11.72
CA VAL A 732 -17.46 -1.88 -11.82
C VAL A 732 -16.79 -2.31 -13.12
N ILE A 733 -16.91 -3.56 -13.54
CA ILE A 733 -16.28 -4.03 -14.78
C ILE A 733 -16.91 -3.41 -16.02
N ALA A 734 -18.25 -3.31 -16.06
CA ALA A 734 -18.96 -2.66 -17.13
C ALA A 734 -18.69 -1.14 -17.13
N GLY A 735 -18.86 -0.48 -15.98
CA GLY A 735 -18.62 0.95 -15.82
C GLY A 735 -17.21 1.37 -16.24
N ALA A 736 -16.19 0.58 -15.90
CA ALA A 736 -14.82 0.85 -16.32
C ALA A 736 -14.59 0.77 -17.85
N SER A 737 -15.45 0.04 -18.56
CA SER A 737 -15.38 -0.14 -20.01
C SER A 737 -16.31 0.82 -20.77
N CYS A 738 -17.24 1.49 -20.08
CA CYS A 738 -18.14 2.52 -20.65
C CYS A 738 -17.51 3.92 -20.73
N ARG A 739 -16.24 4.05 -21.12
CA ARG A 739 -15.63 5.39 -21.25
C ARG A 739 -16.39 6.22 -22.28
N ASP A 740 -16.63 5.77 -23.50
CA ASP A 740 -17.13 6.75 -24.49
C ASP A 740 -18.65 7.00 -24.42
N SER A 741 -19.39 6.22 -23.61
CA SER A 741 -20.83 6.33 -23.44
C SER A 741 -21.24 7.03 -22.13
N MET A 742 -21.55 8.33 -22.22
CA MET A 742 -22.04 9.11 -21.08
C MET A 742 -23.32 8.53 -20.47
N GLU A 743 -24.26 8.07 -21.30
CA GLU A 743 -25.51 7.44 -20.85
C GLU A 743 -25.24 6.24 -19.95
N ARG A 744 -24.38 5.31 -20.38
CA ARG A 744 -24.04 4.13 -19.59
C ARG A 744 -23.25 4.47 -18.33
N ARG A 745 -22.38 5.50 -18.36
CA ARG A 745 -21.71 6.02 -17.14
C ARG A 745 -22.75 6.49 -16.13
N MET A 746 -23.77 7.22 -16.56
CA MET A 746 -24.82 7.75 -15.67
C MET A 746 -25.66 6.62 -15.08
N VAL A 747 -26.06 5.62 -15.88
CA VAL A 747 -26.79 4.44 -15.40
C VAL A 747 -26.00 3.68 -14.33
N VAL A 748 -24.72 3.40 -14.60
CA VAL A 748 -23.85 2.68 -13.63
C VAL A 748 -23.66 3.52 -12.37
N LYS A 749 -23.45 4.84 -12.52
CA LYS A 749 -23.27 5.76 -11.40
C LYS A 749 -24.52 5.80 -10.52
N GLU A 750 -25.70 5.98 -11.12
CA GLU A 750 -26.99 5.99 -10.43
C GLU A 750 -27.17 4.71 -9.63
N ARG A 751 -26.95 3.54 -10.26
CA ARG A 751 -27.11 2.26 -9.59
C ARG A 751 -26.16 2.10 -8.40
N LEU A 752 -24.91 2.57 -8.50
CA LEU A 752 -23.96 2.57 -7.39
C LEU A 752 -24.34 3.55 -6.28
N MET A 753 -24.91 4.71 -6.60
CA MET A 753 -25.40 5.66 -5.59
C MET A 753 -26.59 5.09 -4.83
N VAL A 754 -27.54 4.46 -5.52
CA VAL A 754 -28.66 3.78 -4.86
C VAL A 754 -28.14 2.68 -3.96
N MET A 755 -27.24 1.83 -4.45
CA MET A 755 -26.61 0.76 -3.67
C MET A 755 -25.83 1.28 -2.44
N GLU A 756 -25.18 2.44 -2.56
CA GLU A 756 -24.47 3.10 -1.45
C GLU A 756 -25.45 3.50 -0.33
N ASN A 757 -26.65 3.93 -0.70
CA ASN A 757 -27.71 4.34 0.23
C ASN A 757 -28.50 3.15 0.81
N THR A 758 -28.74 2.09 0.02
CA THR A 758 -29.50 0.91 0.47
C THR A 758 -28.67 -0.05 1.30
N LEU A 759 -27.40 -0.32 0.91
CA LEU A 759 -26.53 -1.27 1.60
C LEU A 759 -25.60 -0.61 2.64
N GLY A 760 -25.34 0.69 2.52
CA GLY A 760 -24.70 1.46 3.60
C GLY A 760 -23.24 1.13 3.89
N PHE A 761 -22.52 0.36 3.06
CA PHE A 761 -21.11 0.00 3.29
C PHE A 761 -20.06 0.89 2.58
N GLY A 762 -18.91 1.08 3.24
CA GLY A 762 -17.71 1.84 2.81
C GLY A 762 -17.26 1.60 1.38
N HIS A 763 -17.00 0.34 1.05
CA HIS A 763 -16.41 -0.12 -0.19
C HIS A 763 -17.20 0.25 -1.46
N ILE A 764 -18.53 0.37 -1.39
CA ILE A 764 -19.37 0.75 -2.54
C ILE A 764 -19.06 2.19 -2.97
N SER A 765 -18.98 3.10 -2.00
CA SER A 765 -18.55 4.49 -2.21
C SER A 765 -17.15 4.60 -2.83
N HIS A 766 -16.25 3.71 -2.41
CA HIS A 766 -14.89 3.65 -2.97
C HIS A 766 -14.87 3.08 -4.39
N ALA A 767 -15.73 2.10 -4.70
CA ALA A 767 -15.88 1.55 -6.04
C ALA A 767 -16.47 2.59 -7.02
N ARG A 768 -17.44 3.40 -6.58
CA ARG A 768 -17.95 4.53 -7.36
C ARG A 768 -16.87 5.57 -7.63
N ARG A 769 -16.12 5.99 -6.61
CA ARG A 769 -14.99 6.92 -6.78
C ARG A 769 -13.87 6.37 -7.67
N LEU A 770 -13.64 5.05 -7.63
CA LEU A 770 -12.74 4.39 -8.56
C LEU A 770 -13.22 4.59 -10.01
N LEU A 771 -14.51 4.35 -10.29
CA LEU A 771 -15.06 4.59 -11.62
C LEU A 771 -15.02 6.05 -12.03
N GLU A 772 -15.31 7.00 -11.14
CA GLU A 772 -15.19 8.43 -11.43
C GLU A 772 -13.74 8.82 -11.78
N THR A 773 -12.75 8.16 -11.17
CA THR A 773 -11.33 8.35 -11.50
C THR A 773 -10.97 7.76 -12.86
N VAL A 774 -11.55 6.61 -13.23
CA VAL A 774 -11.42 6.03 -14.59
C VAL A 774 -12.11 6.94 -15.62
N TRP A 775 -13.28 7.45 -15.23
CA TRP A 775 -14.05 8.59 -15.71
C TRP A 775 -13.21 9.73 -16.29
N ALA A 776 -12.42 10.29 -15.38
CA ALA A 776 -11.67 11.51 -15.57
C ALA A 776 -10.29 11.31 -16.24
N ASP A 777 -9.81 10.07 -16.37
CA ASP A 777 -8.53 9.75 -17.02
C ASP A 777 -8.69 9.77 -18.56
N GLU A 778 -9.08 10.90 -19.16
CA GLU A 778 -9.42 11.03 -20.59
C GLU A 778 -8.24 10.68 -21.53
N GLY A 779 -7.00 10.87 -21.08
CA GLY A 779 -5.77 10.49 -21.80
C GLY A 779 -5.20 9.11 -21.45
N GLY A 780 -5.85 8.36 -20.57
CA GLY A 780 -5.37 7.07 -20.07
C GLY A 780 -5.63 5.89 -20.99
N ASP A 781 -4.88 4.81 -20.78
CA ASP A 781 -4.94 3.51 -21.49
C ASP A 781 -6.19 2.66 -21.19
N GLY A 782 -7.21 3.23 -20.52
CA GLY A 782 -8.45 2.53 -20.14
C GLY A 782 -8.25 1.43 -19.07
N ASN A 783 -7.05 1.31 -18.51
CA ASN A 783 -6.67 0.22 -17.63
C ASN A 783 -7.10 0.50 -16.18
N TRP A 784 -8.38 0.26 -15.88
CA TRP A 784 -8.93 0.43 -14.54
C TRP A 784 -8.20 -0.37 -13.47
N ALA A 785 -7.60 -1.52 -13.83
CA ALA A 785 -6.84 -2.35 -12.90
C ALA A 785 -5.56 -1.65 -12.40
N ARG A 786 -4.93 -0.82 -13.25
CA ARG A 786 -3.82 0.07 -12.86
C ARG A 786 -4.28 1.08 -11.82
N ILE A 787 -5.33 1.84 -12.13
CA ILE A 787 -5.90 2.89 -11.27
C ILE A 787 -6.31 2.31 -9.92
N ARG A 788 -7.00 1.17 -9.93
CA ARG A 788 -7.40 0.47 -8.71
C ARG A 788 -6.20 0.02 -7.89
N TYR A 789 -5.14 -0.49 -8.52
CA TYR A 789 -3.94 -0.91 -7.80
C TYR A 789 -3.18 0.26 -7.17
N SER A 790 -3.06 1.40 -7.87
CA SER A 790 -2.29 2.55 -7.41
C SER A 790 -3.05 3.45 -6.43
N LEU A 791 -4.33 3.74 -6.70
CA LEU A 791 -5.11 4.74 -5.96
C LEU A 791 -6.13 4.12 -5.00
N PHE A 792 -6.61 2.90 -5.27
CA PHE A 792 -7.67 2.22 -4.48
C PHE A 792 -7.24 0.83 -3.96
N PRO A 793 -6.12 0.73 -3.23
CA PRO A 793 -5.43 -0.53 -2.91
C PRO A 793 -6.18 -1.45 -1.93
N GLY A 794 -7.20 -0.92 -1.25
CA GLY A 794 -8.04 -1.64 -0.28
C GLY A 794 -9.35 -2.18 -0.86
N VAL A 795 -9.77 -1.70 -2.04
CA VAL A 795 -11.10 -1.99 -2.60
C VAL A 795 -11.19 -3.43 -3.11
N VAL A 796 -12.27 -4.11 -2.74
CA VAL A 796 -12.69 -5.41 -3.26
C VAL A 796 -14.17 -5.33 -3.60
N PHE A 797 -14.57 -5.96 -4.70
CA PHE A 797 -15.94 -5.90 -5.22
C PHE A 797 -16.80 -7.03 -4.63
N VAL A 798 -16.77 -7.19 -3.31
CA VAL A 798 -17.56 -8.17 -2.52
C VAL A 798 -18.99 -7.71 -2.25
#